data_AF-A0A239R7P0-F1
#
_entry.id   AF-A0A239R7P0-F1
#
_cell.length_a   1.000
_cell.length_b   1.000
_cell.length_c   1.000
_cell.angle_alpha   90.00
_cell.angle_beta   90.00
_cell.angle_gamma   90.00
#
_symmetry.space_group_name_H-M   'P 1'
#
loop_
_entity.id
_entity.type
_entity.pdbx_description
1 polymer ?
#
loop_
_entity_poly.entity_id
_entity_poly.type
_entity_poly.pdbx_seq_one_letter_code
_entity_poly.pdbx_strand_id
1 'polypeptide(L)'
;MITISIDVSNKKFVEWRTDKLNISIYLYTLLIKPLELLFEVIFYNANKVIGVPGLSIIALSLAMNFLVLPLYKRADAMQAEEREVEERLGKWVKHIKKAFKGDERFMMLQTFYRQNDYKPSYALRGSLSLLLEIPFFIAAYHFLSNLYILQGASLGPIADLGQPDGLIKIGGFSINILPILMTVINIASAMIYSKNLSLKSKIQMYGMALVFLVFLYQSPSGLAFYWTLNNIFSLLKNVFYKIKQPKKVLAVLFGIAGAALLVFVLASPAYSKRMKFFLATFAILLIMPLVLLILKPFEKADLGEKIRNAEKDNSFKRIFILSGVFLCILLGLFIPSNVIAASTAEFIDVSVIHSPIRYVVYTFFLAAGYFLVWMGIFYYLADKTGKIIFALATWCVSAIFVIDFMFFKTDLGILSSFLKYEEFSIYTKKEYLINFAAIFGVILVCAALYKWNKRIVLSLLTAGVIAMSIMSIKNIYKISTDYKEIEELGKRSQEVPTLTLSKEGQNVVVIMMDRMCGYMIPFVIEEKPELKEKFDGFTYYYNTITFGHKTNYGTPGLYGGYEYVPTENNKRDKERLVDKQNEALKVMPVTFDNAGFDVTVCDPTYAGYQWIPDLSIYDDYPNIKAYITMGRVNYSEANKDEIDDLLKRNFFCYSVFKTIPLLVQPTMYDFGNYCSLANHEALNMSGQTRDGISKATGYDPTFMNSYNVLDSMPNITEIAEGNKNTFLMMSNDMTHGPMILQEPEYMPAETVDNTKFDKEHKTRKSMDGRKLKMKRMNTVLHYHVNMCAMIKLGQWFDYLREQGVYDNTKIIIVSDHAWKLRENKKLILKVQRPYKQEKSIKEFDMLEYNCVLFVKDFNAKGFTFDDKTFMTNADVPTIAFKDVIDNPTNPFTGKAINSDYKNQDSLELIWGRVWDTEKNNGNTFVPDFWFRLSGDKNVHKKKNWEFIGYY
;
A
#
# COMPACT_ATOMS: atom_id res chain seq x y z
N MET A 1 -37.83 11.14 2.86
CA MET A 1 -36.97 12.20 2.31
C MET A 1 -35.65 12.10 3.05
N ILE A 2 -34.61 11.59 2.39
CA ILE A 2 -33.25 11.60 2.90
C ILE A 2 -32.69 12.95 2.46
N THR A 3 -32.54 13.89 3.37
CA THR A 3 -31.93 15.19 3.09
C THR A 3 -30.42 14.95 3.10
N ILE A 4 -29.82 14.79 1.93
CA ILE A 4 -28.37 14.87 1.76
C ILE A 4 -28.06 16.36 1.74
N SER A 5 -27.60 16.91 2.86
CA SER A 5 -27.06 18.28 2.88
C SER A 5 -25.69 18.26 2.22
N ILE A 6 -25.63 18.79 1.00
CA ILE A 6 -24.37 19.15 0.36
C ILE A 6 -24.06 20.57 0.83
N ASP A 7 -23.16 20.72 1.80
CA ASP A 7 -22.62 22.02 2.18
C ASP A 7 -21.60 22.45 1.11
N VAL A 8 -21.78 23.66 0.58
CA VAL A 8 -21.07 24.22 -0.57
C VAL A 8 -20.04 25.27 -0.12
N SER A 9 -19.80 25.42 1.19
CA SER A 9 -18.86 26.40 1.71
C SER A 9 -17.54 25.75 2.16
N ASN A 10 -16.47 26.10 1.44
CA ASN A 10 -15.11 25.61 1.64
C ASN A 10 -14.60 25.89 3.07
N LYS A 11 -14.26 24.83 3.83
CA LYS A 11 -13.20 24.79 4.86
C LYS A 11 -13.05 23.34 5.36
N LYS A 12 -11.86 22.76 5.13
CA LYS A 12 -11.27 21.56 5.76
C LYS A 12 -12.26 20.65 6.49
N PHE A 13 -12.61 19.52 5.89
CA PHE A 13 -13.25 18.40 6.59
C PHE A 13 -12.27 17.79 7.60
N VAL A 14 -12.09 18.46 8.74
CA VAL A 14 -11.51 17.90 9.96
C VAL A 14 -12.68 17.62 10.90
N GLU A 15 -13.32 16.48 10.69
CA GLU A 15 -14.11 15.80 11.73
C GLU A 15 -13.71 14.31 11.70
N TRP A 16 -12.46 14.03 12.04
CA TRP A 16 -11.96 12.66 12.27
C TRP A 16 -11.66 12.46 13.75
N ARG A 17 -12.70 12.55 14.59
CA ARG A 17 -12.66 12.03 15.96
C ARG A 17 -14.05 11.55 16.36
N THR A 18 -14.43 10.36 15.93
CA THR A 18 -15.17 9.41 16.78
C THR A 18 -15.13 8.02 16.15
N ASP A 19 -14.83 7.00 16.95
CA ASP A 19 -15.02 5.57 16.62
C ASP A 19 -16.50 5.16 16.46
N LYS A 20 -17.39 6.12 16.14
CA LYS A 20 -18.82 5.87 15.93
C LYS A 20 -19.05 5.51 14.47
N LEU A 21 -19.82 4.44 14.27
CA LEU A 21 -20.25 3.94 12.97
C LEU A 21 -20.98 5.02 12.17
N ASN A 22 -20.26 5.80 11.36
CA ASN A 22 -20.87 6.82 10.51
C ASN A 22 -21.49 6.13 9.28
N ILE A 23 -22.77 5.78 9.38
CA ILE A 23 -23.53 5.10 8.32
C ILE A 23 -23.41 5.83 6.98
N SER A 24 -23.25 7.16 6.98
CA SER A 24 -23.09 7.94 5.75
C SER A 24 -21.81 7.57 4.98
N ILE A 25 -20.68 7.33 5.66
CA ILE A 25 -19.39 6.95 5.06
C ILE A 25 -19.51 5.59 4.38
N TYR A 26 -20.14 4.61 5.05
CA TYR A 26 -20.31 3.27 4.48
C TYR A 26 -21.29 3.26 3.31
N LEU A 27 -22.38 4.05 3.37
CA LEU A 27 -23.30 4.20 2.23
C LEU A 27 -22.62 4.87 1.03
N TYR A 28 -21.81 5.90 1.29
CA TYR A 28 -21.03 6.56 0.26
C TYR A 28 -19.96 5.62 -0.33
N THR A 29 -19.30 4.81 0.50
CA THR A 29 -18.33 3.78 0.07
C THR A 29 -19.00 2.67 -0.74
N LEU A 30 -20.24 2.31 -0.41
CA LEU A 30 -21.02 1.31 -1.13
C LEU A 30 -21.51 1.82 -2.49
N LEU A 31 -22.01 3.06 -2.56
CA LEU A 31 -22.71 3.58 -3.74
C LEU A 31 -21.80 4.39 -4.67
N ILE A 32 -20.95 5.26 -4.13
CA ILE A 32 -20.23 6.28 -4.89
C ILE A 32 -18.76 5.91 -5.13
N LYS A 33 -18.04 5.43 -4.11
CA LYS A 33 -16.61 5.09 -4.25
C LYS A 33 -16.27 4.07 -5.35
N PRO A 34 -17.10 3.07 -5.70
CA PRO A 34 -16.83 2.21 -6.85
C PRO A 34 -16.77 3.01 -8.16
N LEU A 35 -17.61 4.02 -8.32
CA LEU A 35 -17.56 4.89 -9.48
C LEU A 35 -16.34 5.80 -9.43
N GLU A 36 -16.04 6.42 -8.29
CA GLU A 36 -14.85 7.29 -8.18
C GLU A 36 -13.55 6.55 -8.48
N LEU A 37 -13.39 5.32 -7.96
CA LEU A 37 -12.23 4.50 -8.26
C LEU A 37 -12.14 4.14 -9.76
N LEU A 38 -13.28 3.89 -10.41
CA LEU A 38 -13.31 3.69 -11.86
C LEU A 38 -12.87 4.95 -12.62
N PHE A 39 -13.34 6.13 -12.20
CA PHE A 39 -12.90 7.42 -12.77
C PHE A 39 -11.40 7.63 -12.57
N GLU A 40 -10.90 7.38 -11.36
CA GLU A 40 -9.48 7.49 -11.01
C GLU A 40 -8.62 6.60 -11.90
N VAL A 41 -8.93 5.30 -12.00
CA VAL A 41 -8.15 4.35 -12.82
C VAL A 41 -8.15 4.75 -14.29
N ILE A 42 -9.31 5.16 -14.84
CA ILE A 42 -9.40 5.58 -16.25
C ILE A 42 -8.57 6.85 -16.48
N PHE A 43 -8.75 7.87 -15.62
CA PHE A 43 -8.02 9.12 -15.75
C PHE A 43 -6.52 8.91 -15.58
N TYR A 44 -6.10 8.13 -14.58
CA TYR A 44 -4.69 7.82 -14.31
C TYR A 44 -4.04 7.22 -15.55
N ASN A 45 -4.66 6.19 -16.13
CA ASN A 45 -4.11 5.52 -17.32
C ASN A 45 -4.14 6.43 -18.56
N ALA A 46 -5.19 7.23 -18.74
CA ALA A 46 -5.25 8.22 -19.81
C ALA A 46 -4.12 9.25 -19.66
N ASN A 47 -3.92 9.79 -18.47
CA ASN A 47 -2.92 10.80 -18.19
C ASN A 47 -1.49 10.27 -18.30
N LYS A 48 -1.26 9.02 -17.87
CA LYS A 48 0.02 8.32 -18.07
C LYS A 48 0.39 8.17 -19.55
N VAL A 49 -0.60 8.09 -20.44
CA VAL A 49 -0.41 7.92 -21.89
C VAL A 49 -0.35 9.27 -22.62
N ILE A 50 -1.18 10.23 -22.22
CA ILE A 50 -1.36 11.51 -22.92
C ILE A 50 -0.42 12.60 -22.38
N GLY A 51 -0.14 12.61 -21.08
CA GLY A 51 0.70 13.60 -20.41
C GLY A 51 0.08 14.99 -20.25
N VAL A 52 -1.16 15.20 -20.70
CA VAL A 52 -1.87 16.49 -20.64
C VAL A 52 -3.20 16.31 -19.90
N PRO A 53 -3.35 16.80 -18.66
CA PRO A 53 -4.53 16.56 -17.84
C PRO A 53 -5.86 16.94 -18.51
N GLY A 54 -5.91 18.07 -19.20
CA GLY A 54 -7.12 18.51 -19.92
C GLY A 54 -7.57 17.55 -21.03
N LEU A 55 -6.63 16.93 -21.76
CA LEU A 55 -6.95 15.91 -22.77
C LEU A 55 -7.32 14.57 -22.12
N SER A 56 -6.76 14.27 -20.94
CA SER A 56 -7.13 13.11 -20.13
C SER A 56 -8.59 13.18 -19.66
N ILE A 57 -9.13 14.38 -19.41
CA ILE A 57 -10.57 14.59 -19.14
C ILE A 57 -11.43 14.16 -20.35
N ILE A 58 -10.98 14.43 -21.58
CA ILE A 58 -11.70 14.01 -22.80
C ILE A 58 -11.74 12.48 -22.90
N ALA A 59 -10.60 11.82 -22.70
CA ALA A 59 -10.51 10.37 -22.67
C ALA A 59 -11.40 9.77 -21.56
N LEU A 60 -11.39 10.35 -20.36
CA LEU A 60 -12.25 9.96 -19.25
C LEU A 60 -13.73 10.07 -19.61
N SER A 61 -14.18 11.23 -20.14
CA SER A 61 -15.56 11.44 -20.55
C SER A 61 -16.01 10.44 -21.61
N LEU A 62 -15.20 10.20 -22.64
CA LEU A 62 -15.53 9.21 -23.67
C LEU A 62 -15.63 7.80 -23.08
N ALA A 63 -14.64 7.37 -22.31
CA ALA A 63 -14.61 6.05 -21.71
C ALA A 63 -15.83 5.81 -20.79
N MET A 64 -16.13 6.74 -19.90
CA MET A 64 -17.28 6.64 -19.00
C MET A 64 -18.60 6.62 -19.78
N ASN A 65 -18.77 7.52 -20.75
CA ASN A 65 -19.98 7.54 -21.57
C ASN A 65 -20.20 6.24 -22.34
N PHE A 66 -19.14 5.62 -22.88
CA PHE A 66 -19.25 4.33 -23.57
C PHE A 66 -19.58 3.18 -22.62
N LEU A 67 -18.98 3.15 -21.43
CA LEU A 67 -19.26 2.13 -20.41
C LEU A 67 -20.72 2.17 -19.94
N VAL A 68 -21.27 3.37 -19.73
CA VAL A 68 -22.64 3.56 -19.24
C VAL A 68 -23.68 3.56 -20.38
N LEU A 69 -23.26 3.67 -21.64
CA LEU A 69 -24.16 3.73 -22.80
C LEU A 69 -25.21 2.61 -22.85
N PRO A 70 -24.89 1.32 -22.62
CA PRO A 70 -25.90 0.25 -22.62
C PRO A 70 -26.95 0.47 -21.53
N LEU A 71 -26.53 1.03 -20.39
CA LEU A 71 -27.36 1.33 -19.24
C LEU A 71 -28.37 2.44 -19.56
N TYR A 72 -27.88 3.55 -20.11
CA TYR A 72 -28.72 4.66 -20.54
C TYR A 72 -29.71 4.24 -21.62
N LYS A 73 -29.29 3.45 -22.61
CA LYS A 73 -30.20 2.92 -23.64
C LYS A 73 -31.37 2.16 -23.04
N ARG A 74 -31.13 1.29 -22.05
CA ARG A 74 -32.22 0.55 -21.41
C ARG A 74 -33.10 1.48 -20.57
N ALA A 75 -32.49 2.36 -19.77
CA ALA A 75 -33.23 3.30 -18.95
C ALA A 75 -34.13 4.22 -19.81
N ASP A 76 -33.65 4.64 -20.98
CA ASP A 76 -34.40 5.42 -21.97
C ASP A 76 -35.55 4.60 -22.57
N ALA A 77 -35.31 3.34 -22.92
CA ALA A 77 -36.36 2.44 -23.42
C ALA A 77 -37.46 2.19 -22.38
N MET A 78 -37.09 1.93 -21.13
CA MET A 78 -38.06 1.74 -20.03
C MET A 78 -38.86 3.01 -19.74
N GLN A 79 -38.24 4.18 -19.85
CA GLN A 79 -38.96 5.45 -19.77
C GLN A 79 -39.94 5.65 -20.93
N ALA A 80 -39.56 5.25 -22.15
CA ALA A 80 -40.46 5.33 -23.30
C ALA A 80 -41.68 4.40 -23.10
N GLU A 81 -41.44 3.14 -22.68
CA GLU A 81 -42.49 2.18 -22.33
C GLU A 81 -43.43 2.73 -21.24
N GLU A 82 -42.89 3.31 -20.18
CA GLU A 82 -43.68 3.92 -19.10
C GLU A 82 -44.50 5.11 -19.59
N ARG A 83 -43.92 5.97 -20.46
CA ARG A 83 -44.63 7.12 -21.06
C ARG A 83 -45.81 6.67 -21.92
N GLU A 84 -45.66 5.63 -22.72
CA GLU A 84 -46.75 5.07 -23.52
C GLU A 84 -47.91 4.59 -22.62
N VAL A 85 -47.57 3.96 -21.49
CA VAL A 85 -48.56 3.53 -20.49
C VAL A 85 -49.23 4.73 -19.83
N GLU A 86 -48.47 5.75 -19.41
CA GLU A 86 -49.02 6.98 -18.82
C GLU A 86 -49.93 7.74 -19.79
N GLU A 87 -49.58 7.82 -21.08
CA GLU A 87 -50.41 8.45 -22.11
C GLU A 87 -51.72 7.68 -22.34
N ARG A 88 -51.64 6.34 -22.39
CA ARG A 88 -52.81 5.47 -22.53
C ARG A 88 -53.79 5.63 -21.36
N LEU A 89 -53.28 5.67 -20.13
CA LEU A 89 -54.10 5.79 -18.92
C LEU A 89 -54.52 7.24 -18.64
N GLY A 90 -53.74 8.22 -19.10
CA GLY A 90 -53.84 9.62 -18.71
C GLY A 90 -55.18 10.28 -19.04
N LYS A 91 -55.84 9.87 -20.13
CA LYS A 91 -57.16 10.41 -20.52
C LYS A 91 -58.23 10.08 -19.46
N TRP A 92 -58.31 8.82 -19.06
CA TRP A 92 -59.27 8.36 -18.04
C TRP A 92 -58.90 8.83 -16.64
N VAL A 93 -57.60 8.88 -16.32
CA VAL A 93 -57.14 9.48 -15.06
C VAL A 93 -57.60 10.94 -14.94
N LYS A 94 -57.49 11.75 -16.01
CA LYS A 94 -57.98 13.13 -16.00
C LYS A 94 -59.51 13.19 -15.87
N HIS A 95 -60.23 12.29 -16.51
CA HIS A 95 -61.70 12.20 -16.40
C HIS A 95 -62.14 11.89 -14.97
N ILE A 96 -61.57 10.85 -14.34
CA ILE A 96 -61.86 10.47 -12.94
C ILE A 96 -61.53 11.63 -12.00
N LYS A 97 -60.38 12.30 -12.19
CA LYS A 97 -59.98 13.45 -11.37
C LYS A 97 -60.92 14.66 -11.49
N LYS A 98 -61.62 14.81 -12.61
CA LYS A 98 -62.58 15.90 -12.87
C LYS A 98 -63.99 15.54 -12.39
N ALA A 99 -64.40 14.27 -12.55
CA ALA A 99 -65.74 13.80 -12.22
C ALA A 99 -65.93 13.53 -10.71
N PHE A 100 -64.88 13.05 -10.02
CA PHE A 100 -64.95 12.64 -8.61
C PHE A 100 -64.04 13.48 -7.71
N LYS A 101 -64.40 13.62 -6.42
CA LYS A 101 -63.63 14.36 -5.39
C LYS A 101 -63.48 13.51 -4.12
N GLY A 102 -62.57 13.90 -3.23
CA GLY A 102 -62.36 13.23 -1.93
C GLY A 102 -61.98 11.75 -2.05
N ASP A 103 -62.50 10.93 -1.14
CA ASP A 103 -62.21 9.50 -1.03
C ASP A 103 -62.71 8.69 -2.24
N GLU A 104 -63.81 9.11 -2.85
CA GLU A 104 -64.39 8.46 -4.04
C GLU A 104 -63.41 8.51 -5.22
N ARG A 105 -62.75 9.67 -5.42
CA ARG A 105 -61.70 9.81 -6.43
C ARG A 105 -60.52 8.88 -6.15
N PHE A 106 -60.14 8.72 -4.89
CA PHE A 106 -59.02 7.85 -4.51
C PHE A 106 -59.34 6.39 -4.81
N MET A 107 -60.50 5.90 -4.37
CA MET A 107 -60.95 4.53 -4.62
C MET A 107 -61.09 4.25 -6.12
N MET A 108 -61.66 5.18 -6.88
CA MET A 108 -61.85 5.04 -8.33
C MET A 108 -60.50 5.02 -9.07
N LEU A 109 -59.55 5.89 -8.70
CA LEU A 109 -58.19 5.86 -9.26
C LEU A 109 -57.44 4.58 -8.92
N GLN A 110 -57.51 4.12 -7.67
CA GLN A 110 -56.84 2.89 -7.24
C GLN A 110 -57.43 1.66 -7.96
N THR A 111 -58.75 1.60 -8.11
CA THR A 111 -59.43 0.52 -8.84
C THR A 111 -59.06 0.54 -10.32
N PHE A 112 -59.07 1.72 -10.94
CA PHE A 112 -58.68 1.89 -12.34
C PHE A 112 -57.22 1.48 -12.59
N TYR A 113 -56.30 1.86 -11.71
CA TYR A 113 -54.90 1.43 -11.81
C TYR A 113 -54.75 -0.09 -11.62
N ARG A 114 -55.47 -0.69 -10.67
CA ARG A 114 -55.46 -2.14 -10.45
C ARG A 114 -55.98 -2.91 -11.67
N GLN A 115 -57.05 -2.43 -12.32
CA GLN A 115 -57.60 -3.05 -13.53
C GLN A 115 -56.65 -2.98 -14.74
N ASN A 116 -55.71 -2.03 -14.75
CA ASN A 116 -54.75 -1.85 -15.82
C ASN A 116 -53.34 -2.38 -15.45
N ASP A 117 -53.24 -3.22 -14.41
CA ASP A 117 -51.98 -3.75 -13.86
C ASP A 117 -50.92 -2.66 -13.59
N TYR A 118 -51.38 -1.45 -13.27
CA TYR A 118 -50.53 -0.28 -13.06
C TYR A 118 -50.33 -0.01 -11.57
N LYS A 119 -49.09 0.22 -11.16
CA LYS A 119 -48.76 0.64 -9.79
C LYS A 119 -48.31 2.10 -9.82
N PRO A 120 -48.82 2.99 -8.95
CA PRO A 120 -48.38 4.38 -8.90
C PRO A 120 -46.87 4.56 -8.71
N SER A 121 -46.18 3.60 -8.07
CA SER A 121 -44.72 3.60 -7.93
C SER A 121 -43.97 3.41 -9.26
N TYR A 122 -44.62 2.97 -10.34
CA TYR A 122 -44.02 2.84 -11.67
C TYR A 122 -43.78 4.19 -12.34
N ALA A 123 -44.46 5.26 -11.91
CA ALA A 123 -44.13 6.63 -12.31
C ALA A 123 -42.67 7.02 -11.97
N LEU A 124 -42.04 6.37 -10.98
CA LEU A 124 -40.60 6.55 -10.68
C LEU A 124 -39.70 6.00 -11.79
N ARG A 125 -40.16 5.02 -12.59
CA ARG A 125 -39.46 4.52 -13.78
C ARG A 125 -39.36 5.59 -14.86
N GLY A 126 -40.32 6.53 -14.90
CA GLY A 126 -40.29 7.72 -15.75
C GLY A 126 -39.09 8.65 -15.50
N SER A 127 -38.43 8.53 -14.34
CA SER A 127 -37.25 9.31 -13.94
C SER A 127 -35.98 8.43 -13.82
N LEU A 128 -36.01 7.19 -14.31
CA LEU A 128 -34.94 6.22 -14.07
C LEU A 128 -33.58 6.65 -14.63
N SER A 129 -33.51 7.29 -15.82
CA SER A 129 -32.23 7.79 -16.35
C SER A 129 -31.67 8.92 -15.49
N LEU A 130 -32.52 9.80 -14.95
CA LEU A 130 -32.09 10.88 -14.07
C LEU A 130 -31.55 10.32 -12.75
N LEU A 131 -32.26 9.35 -12.15
CA LEU A 131 -31.81 8.69 -10.92
C LEU A 131 -30.48 7.97 -11.11
N LEU A 132 -30.27 7.37 -12.29
CA LEU A 132 -29.02 6.71 -12.63
C LEU A 132 -27.86 7.71 -12.82
N GLU A 133 -28.13 8.95 -13.23
CA GLU A 133 -27.10 9.97 -13.46
C GLU A 133 -26.57 10.57 -12.14
N ILE A 134 -27.39 10.65 -11.09
CA ILE A 134 -27.03 11.25 -9.81
C ILE A 134 -25.74 10.64 -9.19
N PRO A 135 -25.60 9.31 -9.04
CA PRO A 135 -24.37 8.75 -8.47
C PRO A 135 -23.12 9.00 -9.32
N PHE A 136 -23.24 8.97 -10.65
CA PHE A 136 -22.12 9.29 -11.55
C PHE A 136 -21.74 10.76 -11.48
N PHE A 137 -22.73 11.64 -11.33
CA PHE A 137 -22.49 13.05 -11.10
C PHE A 137 -21.75 13.28 -9.78
N ILE A 138 -22.23 12.69 -8.68
CA ILE A 138 -21.58 12.83 -7.36
C ILE A 138 -20.14 12.31 -7.42
N ALA A 139 -19.91 11.15 -8.05
CA ALA A 139 -18.57 10.59 -8.23
C ALA A 139 -17.66 11.51 -9.06
N ALA A 140 -18.14 12.01 -10.20
CA ALA A 140 -17.39 12.94 -11.05
C ALA A 140 -17.09 14.26 -10.33
N TYR A 141 -18.08 14.81 -9.61
CA TYR A 141 -17.95 16.03 -8.84
C TYR A 141 -16.86 15.87 -7.76
N HIS A 142 -16.95 14.82 -6.95
CA HIS A 142 -16.00 14.59 -5.86
C HIS A 142 -14.59 14.30 -6.39
N PHE A 143 -14.47 13.49 -7.45
CA PHE A 143 -13.18 13.16 -8.04
C PHE A 143 -12.53 14.37 -8.70
N LEU A 144 -13.20 15.07 -9.62
CA LEU A 144 -12.59 16.15 -10.41
C LEU A 144 -12.42 17.44 -9.61
N SER A 145 -13.25 17.71 -8.61
CA SER A 145 -13.12 18.95 -7.81
C SER A 145 -11.91 18.92 -6.86
N ASN A 146 -11.47 17.73 -6.46
CA ASN A 146 -10.36 17.53 -5.53
C ASN A 146 -9.08 17.04 -6.21
N LEU A 147 -9.05 16.97 -7.54
CA LEU A 147 -7.95 16.37 -8.27
C LEU A 147 -6.76 17.33 -8.37
N TYR A 148 -5.71 17.09 -7.57
CA TYR A 148 -4.54 17.96 -7.47
C TYR A 148 -3.88 18.25 -8.83
N ILE A 149 -3.79 17.25 -9.71
CA ILE A 149 -3.15 17.39 -11.04
C ILE A 149 -3.86 18.38 -11.99
N LEU A 150 -5.09 18.81 -11.65
CA LEU A 150 -5.79 19.84 -12.42
C LEU A 150 -5.43 21.25 -11.97
N GLN A 151 -4.89 21.42 -10.75
CA GLN A 151 -4.50 22.72 -10.20
C GLN A 151 -3.33 23.28 -11.00
N GLY A 152 -3.51 24.45 -11.60
CA GLY A 152 -2.53 25.10 -12.47
C GLY A 152 -2.41 24.46 -13.87
N ALA A 153 -3.19 23.43 -14.20
CA ALA A 153 -3.14 22.80 -15.51
C ALA A 153 -3.99 23.59 -16.53
N SER A 154 -3.37 24.07 -17.60
CA SER A 154 -4.06 24.84 -18.66
C SER A 154 -4.58 23.95 -19.81
N LEU A 155 -5.68 24.34 -20.44
CA LEU A 155 -6.20 23.73 -21.68
C LEU A 155 -6.79 24.80 -22.62
N GLY A 156 -6.03 25.17 -23.66
CA GLY A 156 -6.48 26.17 -24.63
C GLY A 156 -6.75 27.53 -23.97
N PRO A 157 -7.98 28.07 -24.04
CA PRO A 157 -8.31 29.35 -23.40
C PRO A 157 -8.46 29.25 -21.87
N ILE A 158 -8.58 28.03 -21.32
CA ILE A 158 -8.71 27.79 -19.88
C ILE A 158 -7.31 27.81 -19.26
N ALA A 159 -7.06 28.78 -18.37
CA ALA A 159 -5.76 28.94 -17.72
C ALA A 159 -5.50 27.91 -16.61
N ASP A 160 -6.54 27.53 -15.85
CA ASP A 160 -6.43 26.60 -14.72
C ASP A 160 -7.69 25.72 -14.63
N LEU A 161 -7.51 24.41 -14.80
CA LEU A 161 -8.58 23.40 -14.72
C LEU A 161 -9.09 23.16 -13.30
N GLY A 162 -8.30 23.50 -12.28
CA GLY A 162 -8.65 23.38 -10.86
C GLY A 162 -9.44 24.57 -10.30
N GLN A 163 -9.56 25.66 -11.06
CA GLN A 163 -10.29 26.88 -10.67
C GLN A 163 -11.48 27.14 -11.60
N PRO A 164 -12.47 27.97 -11.19
CA PRO A 164 -13.50 28.45 -12.11
C PRO A 164 -12.90 29.12 -13.36
N ASP A 165 -13.52 28.93 -14.54
CA ASP A 165 -12.86 29.24 -15.82
C ASP A 165 -12.52 30.72 -16.01
N GLY A 166 -13.34 31.63 -15.48
CA GLY A 166 -13.09 33.07 -15.50
C GLY A 166 -12.70 33.65 -16.85
N LEU A 167 -13.23 33.08 -17.95
CA LEU A 167 -12.77 33.37 -19.31
C LEU A 167 -13.00 34.82 -19.75
N ILE A 168 -13.97 35.53 -19.15
CA ILE A 168 -14.20 36.96 -19.37
C ILE A 168 -14.07 37.71 -18.06
N LYS A 169 -13.22 38.75 -18.05
CA LYS A 169 -13.10 39.70 -16.93
C LYS A 169 -13.59 41.08 -17.38
N ILE A 170 -14.64 41.59 -16.76
CA ILE A 170 -15.20 42.93 -17.03
C ILE A 170 -15.30 43.68 -15.72
N GLY A 171 -14.59 44.81 -15.58
CA GLY A 171 -14.73 45.72 -14.43
C GLY A 171 -14.47 45.07 -13.06
N GLY A 172 -13.55 44.10 -12.98
CA GLY A 172 -13.26 43.35 -11.74
C GLY A 172 -14.13 42.13 -11.49
N PHE A 173 -15.19 41.91 -12.29
CA PHE A 173 -16.02 40.71 -12.23
C PHE A 173 -15.54 39.65 -13.23
N SER A 174 -15.42 38.42 -12.74
CA SER A 174 -15.05 37.24 -13.55
C SER A 174 -16.32 36.48 -13.93
N ILE A 175 -16.51 36.25 -15.23
CA ILE A 175 -17.66 35.52 -15.79
C ILE A 175 -17.18 34.14 -16.26
N ASN A 176 -17.87 33.10 -15.78
CA ASN A 176 -17.57 31.71 -16.10
C ASN A 176 -18.41 31.27 -17.31
N ILE A 177 -17.78 31.16 -18.48
CA ILE A 177 -18.48 30.86 -19.75
C ILE A 177 -18.80 29.38 -19.86
N LEU A 178 -17.97 28.51 -19.29
CA LEU A 178 -18.06 27.08 -19.54
C LEU A 178 -19.37 26.45 -18.98
N PRO A 179 -19.83 26.79 -17.75
CA PRO A 179 -21.14 26.37 -17.26
C PRO A 179 -22.30 26.92 -18.12
N ILE A 180 -22.17 28.14 -18.66
CA ILE A 180 -23.18 28.73 -19.55
C ILE A 180 -23.26 27.95 -20.86
N LEU A 181 -22.10 27.67 -21.49
CA LEU A 181 -22.02 26.88 -22.71
C LEU A 181 -22.57 25.46 -22.50
N MET A 182 -22.20 24.80 -21.41
CA MET A 182 -22.74 23.52 -20.97
C MET A 182 -24.28 23.54 -20.94
N THR A 183 -24.85 24.62 -20.39
CA THR A 183 -26.29 24.79 -20.23
C THR A 183 -26.99 25.01 -21.56
N VAL A 184 -26.41 25.84 -22.43
CA VAL A 184 -26.91 26.06 -23.80
C VAL A 184 -26.95 24.76 -24.59
N ILE A 185 -25.89 23.94 -24.52
CA ILE A 185 -25.83 22.63 -25.18
C ILE A 185 -26.91 21.69 -24.62
N ASN A 186 -27.11 21.69 -23.30
CA ASN A 186 -28.12 20.85 -22.67
C ASN A 186 -29.55 21.27 -23.09
N ILE A 187 -29.84 22.57 -23.13
CA ILE A 187 -31.12 23.11 -23.62
C ILE A 187 -31.31 22.76 -25.10
N ALA A 188 -30.26 22.88 -25.94
CA ALA A 188 -30.33 22.49 -27.35
C ALA A 188 -30.63 20.99 -27.53
N SER A 189 -29.97 20.13 -26.76
CA SER A 189 -30.24 18.68 -26.73
C SER A 189 -31.68 18.39 -26.29
N ALA A 190 -32.15 19.07 -25.23
CA ALA A 190 -33.51 18.96 -24.73
C ALA A 190 -34.56 19.42 -25.76
N MET A 191 -34.31 20.50 -26.51
CA MET A 191 -35.20 20.96 -27.58
C MET A 191 -35.33 19.92 -28.72
N ILE A 192 -34.23 19.28 -29.11
CA ILE A 192 -34.23 18.25 -30.17
C ILE A 192 -34.96 16.98 -29.72
N TYR A 193 -34.82 16.61 -28.45
CA TYR A 193 -35.43 15.41 -27.87
C TYR A 193 -36.90 15.61 -27.50
N SER A 194 -37.26 16.80 -26.98
CA SER A 194 -38.57 17.04 -26.38
C SER A 194 -39.67 17.49 -27.34
N LYS A 195 -39.43 17.52 -28.67
CA LYS A 195 -40.40 18.01 -29.67
C LYS A 195 -41.82 17.44 -29.47
N ASN A 196 -41.94 16.16 -29.11
CA ASN A 196 -43.21 15.46 -28.92
C ASN A 196 -43.59 15.22 -27.44
N LEU A 197 -42.90 15.86 -26.47
CA LEU A 197 -43.14 15.64 -25.03
C LEU A 197 -44.14 16.63 -24.43
N SER A 198 -44.78 16.20 -23.34
CA SER A 198 -45.68 17.02 -22.52
C SER A 198 -44.98 18.28 -21.96
N LEU A 199 -45.76 19.34 -21.69
CA LEU A 199 -45.24 20.58 -21.12
C LEU A 199 -44.53 20.36 -19.77
N LYS A 200 -45.06 19.46 -18.93
CA LYS A 200 -44.47 19.10 -17.63
C LYS A 200 -43.07 18.51 -17.80
N SER A 201 -42.89 17.61 -18.77
CA SER A 201 -41.59 16.99 -19.07
C SER A 201 -40.58 18.00 -19.60
N LYS A 202 -41.03 18.94 -20.44
CA LYS A 202 -40.19 20.05 -20.95
C LYS A 202 -39.69 20.96 -19.82
N ILE A 203 -40.60 21.36 -18.93
CA ILE A 203 -40.28 22.19 -17.76
C ILE A 203 -39.28 21.47 -16.85
N GLN A 204 -39.46 20.17 -16.62
CA GLN A 204 -38.51 19.37 -15.82
C GLN A 204 -37.11 19.37 -16.44
N MET A 205 -36.98 19.18 -17.76
CA MET A 205 -35.68 19.16 -18.43
C MET A 205 -34.98 20.53 -18.41
N TYR A 206 -35.69 21.61 -18.70
CA TYR A 206 -35.12 22.96 -18.66
C TYR A 206 -34.83 23.43 -17.24
N GLY A 207 -35.71 23.11 -16.29
CA GLY A 207 -35.49 23.38 -14.87
C GLY A 207 -34.24 22.67 -14.34
N MET A 208 -34.04 21.41 -14.72
CA MET A 208 -32.83 20.67 -14.36
C MET A 208 -31.57 21.33 -14.93
N ALA A 209 -31.58 21.75 -16.19
CA ALA A 209 -30.44 22.45 -16.79
C ALA A 209 -30.09 23.75 -16.05
N LEU A 210 -31.09 24.51 -15.59
CA LEU A 210 -30.88 25.72 -14.78
C LEU A 210 -30.34 25.41 -13.38
N VAL A 211 -30.83 24.34 -12.72
CA VAL A 211 -30.29 23.90 -11.44
C VAL A 211 -28.81 23.53 -11.57
N PHE A 212 -28.45 22.79 -12.62
CA PHE A 212 -27.05 22.45 -12.91
C PHE A 212 -26.20 23.67 -13.22
N LEU A 213 -26.73 24.69 -13.91
CA LEU A 213 -26.03 25.95 -14.12
C LEU A 213 -25.66 26.60 -12.79
N VAL A 214 -26.63 26.79 -11.89
CA VAL A 214 -26.40 27.43 -10.59
C VAL A 214 -25.42 26.61 -9.75
N PHE A 215 -25.59 25.29 -9.73
CA PHE A 215 -24.76 24.39 -8.93
C PHE A 215 -23.31 24.32 -9.43
N LEU A 216 -23.08 24.31 -10.75
CA LEU A 216 -21.75 24.20 -11.35
C LEU A 216 -21.11 25.54 -11.70
N TYR A 217 -21.79 26.68 -11.51
CA TYR A 217 -21.28 27.99 -11.93
C TYR A 217 -19.94 28.33 -11.29
N GLN A 218 -19.74 27.99 -10.01
CA GLN A 218 -18.50 28.21 -9.26
C GLN A 218 -17.61 26.97 -9.14
N SER A 219 -17.94 25.89 -9.88
CA SER A 219 -17.14 24.67 -9.85
C SER A 219 -15.84 24.83 -10.65
N PRO A 220 -14.80 24.01 -10.36
CA PRO A 220 -13.59 23.96 -11.17
C PRO A 220 -13.89 23.74 -12.65
N SER A 221 -13.17 24.45 -13.52
CA SER A 221 -13.42 24.44 -14.96
C SER A 221 -13.20 23.05 -15.58
N GLY A 222 -12.34 22.21 -14.99
CA GLY A 222 -12.19 20.80 -15.36
C GLY A 222 -13.46 19.96 -15.19
N LEU A 223 -14.22 20.20 -14.10
CA LEU A 223 -15.52 19.54 -13.89
C LEU A 223 -16.56 20.06 -14.89
N ALA A 224 -16.66 21.38 -15.06
CA ALA A 224 -17.56 21.99 -16.04
C ALA A 224 -17.24 21.53 -17.47
N PHE A 225 -15.95 21.35 -17.79
CA PHE A 225 -15.48 20.81 -19.07
C PHE A 225 -15.92 19.37 -19.28
N TYR A 226 -15.69 18.50 -18.29
CA TYR A 226 -16.16 17.12 -18.30
C TYR A 226 -17.68 17.03 -18.55
N TRP A 227 -18.47 17.86 -17.86
CA TRP A 227 -19.92 17.86 -18.03
C TRP A 227 -20.36 18.41 -19.39
N THR A 228 -19.64 19.40 -19.93
CA THR A 228 -19.84 19.89 -21.29
C THR A 228 -19.63 18.77 -22.32
N LEU A 229 -18.56 17.98 -22.17
CA LEU A 229 -18.29 16.82 -23.02
C LEU A 229 -19.38 15.76 -22.92
N ASN A 230 -19.91 15.50 -21.72
CA ASN A 230 -21.03 14.57 -21.52
C ASN A 230 -22.31 15.06 -22.23
N ASN A 231 -22.61 16.36 -22.17
CA ASN A 231 -23.74 16.96 -22.87
C ASN A 231 -23.57 16.87 -24.39
N ILE A 232 -22.35 17.12 -24.89
CA ILE A 232 -22.01 16.96 -26.32
C ILE A 232 -22.17 15.50 -26.73
N PHE A 233 -21.65 14.55 -25.96
CA PHE A 233 -21.80 13.12 -26.22
C PHE A 233 -23.29 12.74 -26.25
N SER A 234 -24.09 13.24 -25.31
CA SER A 234 -25.53 13.00 -25.27
C SER A 234 -26.25 13.55 -26.50
N LEU A 235 -25.88 14.75 -26.96
CA LEU A 235 -26.40 15.33 -28.20
C LEU A 235 -26.02 14.47 -29.42
N LEU A 236 -24.73 14.10 -29.55
CA LEU A 236 -24.23 13.26 -30.64
C LEU A 236 -24.89 11.89 -30.64
N LYS A 237 -25.04 11.26 -29.47
CA LYS A 237 -25.77 10.00 -29.26
C LYS A 237 -27.20 10.11 -29.82
N ASN A 238 -27.91 11.17 -29.43
CA ASN A 238 -29.31 11.39 -29.83
C ASN A 238 -29.46 11.64 -31.34
N VAL A 239 -28.49 12.32 -31.96
CA VAL A 239 -28.45 12.50 -33.41
C VAL A 239 -28.11 11.18 -34.11
N PHE A 240 -27.12 10.44 -33.61
CA PHE A 240 -26.64 9.19 -34.19
C PHE A 240 -27.73 8.10 -34.24
N TYR A 241 -28.57 8.00 -33.21
CA TYR A 241 -29.68 7.03 -33.23
C TYR A 241 -30.77 7.31 -34.25
N LYS A 242 -30.83 8.52 -34.82
CA LYS A 242 -31.78 8.86 -35.89
C LYS A 242 -31.25 8.51 -37.30
N ILE A 243 -30.00 8.03 -37.41
CA ILE A 243 -29.38 7.64 -38.69
C ILE A 243 -29.91 6.27 -39.14
N LYS A 244 -30.17 6.09 -40.45
CA LYS A 244 -30.77 4.86 -41.01
C LYS A 244 -29.94 3.57 -40.81
N GLN A 245 -28.61 3.63 -40.67
CA GLN A 245 -27.73 2.45 -40.55
C GLN A 245 -26.62 2.62 -39.49
N PRO A 246 -26.96 2.73 -38.19
CA PRO A 246 -26.01 3.09 -37.15
C PRO A 246 -24.93 2.02 -36.90
N LYS A 247 -25.25 0.72 -37.07
CA LYS A 247 -24.30 -0.37 -36.89
C LYS A 247 -23.14 -0.32 -37.90
N LYS A 248 -23.42 0.05 -39.17
CA LYS A 248 -22.39 0.14 -40.21
C LYS A 248 -21.49 1.36 -39.99
N VAL A 249 -22.10 2.50 -39.68
CA VAL A 249 -21.34 3.73 -39.37
C VAL A 249 -20.43 3.49 -38.16
N LEU A 250 -20.91 2.83 -37.11
CA LEU A 250 -20.13 2.50 -35.93
C LEU A 250 -18.95 1.56 -36.23
N ALA A 251 -19.18 0.54 -37.06
CA ALA A 251 -18.10 -0.37 -37.49
C ALA A 251 -17.02 0.37 -38.28
N VAL A 252 -17.40 1.26 -39.21
CA VAL A 252 -16.44 2.09 -39.97
C VAL A 252 -15.66 3.03 -39.05
N LEU A 253 -16.34 3.71 -38.11
CA LEU A 253 -15.68 4.60 -37.15
C LEU A 253 -14.70 3.84 -36.24
N PHE A 254 -15.08 2.67 -35.72
CA PHE A 254 -14.17 1.84 -34.92
C PHE A 254 -13.00 1.32 -35.76
N GLY A 255 -13.23 0.98 -37.04
CA GLY A 255 -12.16 0.59 -37.95
C GLY A 255 -11.16 1.72 -38.20
N ILE A 256 -11.63 2.94 -38.45
CA ILE A 256 -10.76 4.13 -38.63
C ILE A 256 -9.99 4.43 -37.35
N ALA A 257 -10.68 4.47 -36.20
CA ALA A 257 -10.05 4.72 -34.90
C ALA A 257 -9.02 3.65 -34.53
N GLY A 258 -9.35 2.38 -34.77
CA GLY A 258 -8.44 1.25 -34.56
C GLY A 258 -7.22 1.32 -35.49
N ALA A 259 -7.39 1.63 -36.77
CA ALA A 259 -6.27 1.79 -37.71
C ALA A 259 -5.36 2.98 -37.30
N ALA A 260 -5.95 4.12 -36.94
CA ALA A 260 -5.21 5.28 -36.47
C ALA A 260 -4.44 4.98 -35.18
N LEU A 261 -5.07 4.29 -34.22
CA LEU A 261 -4.42 3.85 -32.98
C LEU A 261 -3.28 2.86 -33.25
N LEU A 262 -3.48 1.89 -34.15
CA LEU A 262 -2.45 0.90 -34.50
C LEU A 262 -1.21 1.59 -35.09
N VAL A 263 -1.40 2.54 -36.02
CA VAL A 263 -0.32 3.32 -36.61
C VAL A 263 0.40 4.15 -35.54
N PHE A 264 -0.36 4.87 -34.70
CA PHE A 264 0.20 5.70 -33.63
C PHE A 264 1.04 4.89 -32.63
N VAL A 265 0.56 3.72 -32.22
CA VAL A 265 1.23 2.83 -31.26
C VAL A 265 2.52 2.25 -31.83
N LEU A 266 2.50 1.82 -33.09
CA LEU A 266 3.68 1.26 -33.75
C LEU A 266 4.75 2.34 -33.97
N ALA A 267 4.34 3.55 -34.35
CA ALA A 267 5.23 4.68 -34.63
C ALA A 267 5.79 5.37 -33.36
N SER A 268 5.07 5.34 -32.24
CA SER A 268 5.47 6.07 -31.03
C SER A 268 6.67 5.43 -30.33
N PRO A 269 7.81 6.13 -30.14
CA PRO A 269 8.94 5.62 -29.36
C PRO A 269 8.67 5.66 -27.84
N ALA A 270 7.64 6.39 -27.39
CA ALA A 270 7.34 6.61 -25.98
C ALA A 270 6.79 5.37 -25.25
N TYR A 271 6.33 4.36 -25.98
CA TYR A 271 5.71 3.17 -25.39
C TYR A 271 6.69 2.02 -25.20
N SER A 272 6.67 1.44 -23.99
CA SER A 272 7.34 0.15 -23.73
C SER A 272 6.82 -0.93 -24.69
N LYS A 273 7.66 -1.93 -24.99
CA LYS A 273 7.29 -3.05 -25.88
C LYS A 273 5.97 -3.72 -25.47
N ARG A 274 5.71 -3.80 -24.16
CA ARG A 274 4.47 -4.32 -23.59
C ARG A 274 3.27 -3.42 -23.85
N MET A 275 3.41 -2.11 -23.62
CA MET A 275 2.34 -1.14 -23.89
C MET A 275 1.97 -1.13 -25.37
N LYS A 276 2.97 -1.25 -26.26
CA LYS A 276 2.73 -1.40 -27.69
C LYS A 276 1.91 -2.64 -28.03
N PHE A 277 2.24 -3.79 -27.44
CA PHE A 277 1.47 -5.02 -27.64
C PHE A 277 0.00 -4.87 -27.23
N PHE A 278 -0.26 -4.25 -26.07
CA PHE A 278 -1.64 -4.03 -25.61
C PHE A 278 -2.43 -3.09 -26.51
N LEU A 279 -1.89 -1.92 -26.79
CA LEU A 279 -2.60 -0.92 -27.57
C LEU A 279 -2.78 -1.39 -29.02
N ALA A 280 -1.84 -2.19 -29.55
CA ALA A 280 -2.01 -2.87 -30.84
C ALA A 280 -3.12 -3.94 -30.79
N THR A 281 -3.19 -4.74 -29.73
CA THR A 281 -4.25 -5.75 -29.55
C THR A 281 -5.62 -5.07 -29.44
N PHE A 282 -5.71 -3.98 -28.68
CA PHE A 282 -6.93 -3.18 -28.55
C PHE A 282 -7.32 -2.53 -29.88
N ALA A 283 -6.35 -1.98 -30.62
CA ALA A 283 -6.57 -1.44 -31.95
C ALA A 283 -7.11 -2.51 -32.93
N ILE A 284 -6.58 -3.74 -32.89
CA ILE A 284 -7.08 -4.87 -33.68
C ILE A 284 -8.53 -5.21 -33.28
N LEU A 285 -8.85 -5.22 -31.98
CA LEU A 285 -10.22 -5.44 -31.50
C LEU A 285 -11.18 -4.34 -31.98
N LEU A 286 -10.73 -3.08 -32.06
CA LEU A 286 -11.52 -1.98 -32.63
C LEU A 286 -11.72 -2.14 -34.14
N ILE A 287 -10.77 -2.72 -34.86
CA ILE A 287 -10.89 -3.00 -36.31
C ILE A 287 -11.85 -4.17 -36.57
N MET A 288 -11.97 -5.12 -35.63
CA MET A 288 -12.72 -6.37 -35.79
C MET A 288 -14.19 -6.21 -36.21
N PRO A 289 -15.01 -5.28 -35.67
CA PRO A 289 -16.37 -5.04 -36.15
C PRO A 289 -16.45 -4.66 -37.64
N LEU A 290 -15.49 -3.90 -38.16
CA LEU A 290 -15.41 -3.55 -39.57
C LEU A 290 -15.07 -4.79 -40.42
N VAL A 291 -14.11 -5.58 -39.95
CA VAL A 291 -13.70 -6.83 -40.61
C VAL A 291 -14.85 -7.84 -40.67
N LEU A 292 -15.58 -8.04 -39.57
CA LEU A 292 -16.76 -8.93 -39.53
C LEU A 292 -17.89 -8.45 -40.46
N LEU A 293 -18.07 -7.14 -40.59
CA LEU A 293 -19.06 -6.54 -41.49
C LEU A 293 -18.69 -6.72 -42.97
N ILE A 294 -17.38 -6.74 -43.29
CA ILE A 294 -16.86 -6.96 -44.64
C ILE A 294 -16.86 -8.45 -45.00
N LEU A 295 -16.41 -9.31 -44.09
CA LEU A 295 -16.21 -10.75 -44.35
C LEU A 295 -17.53 -11.55 -44.34
N LYS A 296 -18.65 -10.96 -43.90
CA LYS A 296 -19.96 -11.62 -43.66
C LYS A 296 -19.91 -13.02 -42.99
N PRO A 297 -18.99 -13.36 -42.06
CA PRO A 297 -19.08 -14.66 -41.40
C PRO A 297 -20.04 -14.48 -40.22
N PHE A 298 -21.06 -15.34 -40.11
CA PHE A 298 -22.07 -15.37 -39.04
C PHE A 298 -23.29 -14.45 -39.19
N GLU A 299 -24.00 -14.54 -40.32
CA GLU A 299 -25.42 -14.17 -40.39
C GLU A 299 -26.37 -15.34 -40.03
N LYS A 300 -25.83 -16.49 -39.60
CA LYS A 300 -26.60 -17.66 -39.16
C LYS A 300 -26.01 -18.29 -37.89
N ALA A 301 -26.26 -17.67 -36.74
CA ALA A 301 -26.33 -18.40 -35.49
C ALA A 301 -27.71 -18.10 -34.90
N ASP A 302 -28.61 -19.08 -34.99
CA ASP A 302 -29.93 -19.02 -34.39
C ASP A 302 -29.79 -19.12 -32.86
N LEU A 303 -29.43 -17.99 -32.26
CA LEU A 303 -29.35 -17.81 -30.82
C LEU A 303 -30.77 -17.61 -30.23
N GLY A 304 -31.75 -17.27 -31.08
CA GLY A 304 -33.10 -16.89 -30.67
C GLY A 304 -33.90 -18.05 -30.07
N GLU A 305 -33.80 -19.24 -30.66
CA GLU A 305 -34.56 -20.41 -30.20
C GLU A 305 -34.03 -20.99 -28.87
N LYS A 306 -32.71 -20.98 -28.67
CA LYS A 306 -32.06 -21.42 -27.42
C LYS A 306 -32.28 -20.45 -26.25
N ILE A 307 -32.36 -19.14 -26.52
CA ILE A 307 -32.64 -18.12 -25.50
C ILE A 307 -34.10 -18.20 -25.02
N ARG A 308 -35.04 -18.58 -25.89
CA ARG A 308 -36.47 -18.74 -25.54
C ARG A 308 -36.71 -19.92 -24.60
N ASN A 309 -35.95 -21.02 -24.73
CA ASN A 309 -36.05 -22.18 -23.82
C ASN A 309 -35.36 -21.94 -22.45
N ALA A 310 -34.44 -20.97 -22.35
CA ALA A 310 -33.79 -20.58 -21.10
C ALA A 310 -34.71 -19.76 -20.16
N GLU A 311 -35.85 -19.30 -20.66
CA GLU A 311 -36.77 -18.35 -20.02
C GLU A 311 -37.47 -18.87 -18.75
N LYS A 312 -37.49 -20.20 -18.55
CA LYS A 312 -38.08 -20.85 -17.35
C LYS A 312 -37.06 -21.21 -16.26
N ASP A 313 -35.77 -20.96 -16.49
CA ASP A 313 -34.70 -21.42 -15.61
C ASP A 313 -34.13 -20.29 -14.73
N ASN A 314 -34.57 -20.26 -13.46
CA ASN A 314 -34.11 -19.31 -12.45
C ASN A 314 -32.63 -19.47 -12.04
N SER A 315 -31.91 -20.48 -12.56
CA SER A 315 -30.51 -20.73 -12.21
C SER A 315 -29.56 -19.60 -12.60
N PHE A 316 -29.76 -18.90 -13.73
CA PHE A 316 -28.84 -17.84 -14.17
C PHE A 316 -28.80 -16.66 -13.19
N LYS A 317 -29.97 -16.27 -12.64
CA LYS A 317 -30.06 -15.25 -11.60
C LYS A 317 -29.33 -15.70 -10.34
N ARG A 318 -29.49 -16.96 -9.93
CA ARG A 318 -28.82 -17.50 -8.74
C ARG A 318 -27.31 -17.56 -8.93
N ILE A 319 -26.83 -18.00 -10.10
CA ILE A 319 -25.40 -18.04 -10.44
C ILE A 319 -24.81 -16.63 -10.39
N PHE A 320 -25.46 -15.65 -11.04
CA PHE A 320 -25.00 -14.27 -11.02
C PHE A 320 -24.91 -13.70 -9.58
N ILE A 321 -25.97 -13.88 -8.78
CA ILE A 321 -25.99 -13.40 -7.38
C ILE A 321 -24.89 -14.07 -6.57
N LEU A 322 -24.76 -15.40 -6.65
CA LEU A 322 -23.74 -16.13 -5.89
C LEU A 322 -22.32 -15.80 -6.35
N SER A 323 -22.08 -15.59 -7.66
CA SER A 323 -20.79 -15.10 -8.14
C SER A 323 -20.47 -13.69 -7.65
N GLY A 324 -21.46 -12.80 -7.59
CA GLY A 324 -21.30 -11.46 -7.02
C GLY A 324 -20.96 -11.50 -5.53
N VAL A 325 -21.66 -12.32 -4.75
CA VAL A 325 -21.38 -12.55 -3.32
C VAL A 325 -19.99 -13.17 -3.13
N PHE A 326 -19.64 -14.15 -3.97
CA PHE A 326 -18.32 -14.78 -3.96
C PHE A 326 -17.20 -13.78 -4.21
N LEU A 327 -17.32 -12.94 -5.25
CA LEU A 327 -16.32 -11.91 -5.57
C LEU A 327 -16.23 -10.84 -4.48
N CYS A 328 -17.37 -10.44 -3.92
CA CYS A 328 -17.44 -9.51 -2.79
C CYS A 328 -16.67 -10.04 -1.57
N ILE A 329 -16.85 -11.31 -1.22
CA ILE A 329 -16.17 -11.94 -0.08
C ILE A 329 -14.69 -12.14 -0.40
N LEU A 330 -14.35 -12.66 -1.58
CA LEU A 330 -12.96 -12.90 -1.98
C LEU A 330 -12.13 -11.61 -1.91
N LEU A 331 -12.60 -10.55 -2.56
CA LEU A 331 -11.84 -9.31 -2.73
C LEU A 331 -12.01 -8.32 -1.56
N GLY A 332 -13.18 -8.32 -0.93
CA GLY A 332 -13.54 -7.35 0.10
C GLY A 332 -13.38 -7.86 1.54
N LEU A 333 -13.29 -9.18 1.77
CA LEU A 333 -13.12 -9.74 3.12
C LEU A 333 -11.92 -10.67 3.22
N PHE A 334 -11.87 -11.71 2.40
CA PHE A 334 -10.89 -12.78 2.53
C PHE A 334 -9.46 -12.31 2.29
N ILE A 335 -9.17 -11.72 1.12
CA ILE A 335 -7.81 -11.26 0.83
C ILE A 335 -7.35 -10.17 1.81
N PRO A 336 -8.12 -9.08 2.08
CA PRO A 336 -7.71 -8.05 3.02
C PRO A 336 -7.46 -8.59 4.44
N SER A 337 -8.41 -9.38 4.99
CA SER A 337 -8.23 -9.95 6.32
C SER A 337 -7.06 -10.93 6.40
N ASN A 338 -6.79 -11.69 5.33
CA ASN A 338 -5.68 -12.64 5.29
C ASN A 338 -4.31 -11.94 5.23
N VAL A 339 -4.22 -10.77 4.59
CA VAL A 339 -2.99 -9.96 4.59
C VAL A 339 -2.74 -9.37 5.97
N ILE A 340 -3.76 -8.75 6.57
CA ILE A 340 -3.62 -8.09 7.87
C ILE A 340 -3.34 -9.12 8.96
N ALA A 341 -4.07 -10.24 9.01
CA ALA A 341 -3.87 -11.28 10.01
C ALA A 341 -2.50 -11.98 9.92
N ALA A 342 -1.77 -11.82 8.80
CA ALA A 342 -0.44 -12.36 8.66
C ALA A 342 0.63 -11.54 9.41
N SER A 343 0.37 -10.26 9.68
CA SER A 343 1.24 -9.38 10.49
C SER A 343 0.42 -8.19 11.02
N THR A 344 -0.44 -8.42 12.02
CA THR A 344 -1.39 -7.38 12.47
C THR A 344 -0.67 -6.13 13.01
N ALA A 345 0.46 -6.33 13.71
CA ALA A 345 1.23 -5.26 14.32
C ALA A 345 1.78 -4.25 13.31
N GLU A 346 2.19 -4.70 12.11
CA GLU A 346 2.69 -3.82 11.05
C GLU A 346 1.64 -2.82 10.54
N PHE A 347 0.35 -3.14 10.69
CA PHE A 347 -0.76 -2.28 10.25
C PHE A 347 -1.28 -1.35 11.36
N ILE A 348 -0.67 -1.37 12.55
CA ILE A 348 -1.02 -0.50 13.67
C ILE A 348 0.04 0.59 13.81
N ASP A 349 -0.39 1.84 13.65
CA ASP A 349 0.45 2.99 13.97
C ASP A 349 0.47 3.19 15.49
N VAL A 350 1.66 3.10 16.10
CA VAL A 350 1.86 3.24 17.55
C VAL A 350 1.57 4.64 18.08
N SER A 351 1.53 5.65 17.22
CA SER A 351 1.23 7.03 17.58
C SER A 351 -0.26 7.36 17.54
N VAL A 352 -1.01 6.67 16.68
CA VAL A 352 -2.47 6.78 16.57
C VAL A 352 -3.04 5.38 16.39
N ILE A 353 -3.31 4.72 17.52
CA ILE A 353 -3.69 3.32 17.55
C ILE A 353 -5.13 3.18 17.06
N HIS A 354 -5.28 2.76 15.81
CA HIS A 354 -6.56 2.44 15.20
C HIS A 354 -6.64 0.95 14.85
N SER A 355 -7.84 0.37 14.95
CA SER A 355 -8.05 -1.02 14.58
C SER A 355 -7.87 -1.24 13.08
N PRO A 356 -6.98 -2.15 12.64
CA PRO A 356 -6.83 -2.50 11.22
C PRO A 356 -8.08 -3.11 10.58
N ILE A 357 -9.05 -3.55 11.40
CA ILE A 357 -10.36 -4.04 10.93
C ILE A 357 -11.07 -2.99 10.06
N ARG A 358 -10.81 -1.70 10.28
CA ARG A 358 -11.38 -0.62 9.45
C ARG A 358 -11.08 -0.79 7.96
N TYR A 359 -9.89 -1.28 7.61
CA TYR A 359 -9.51 -1.56 6.22
C TYR A 359 -10.35 -2.70 5.63
N VAL A 360 -10.60 -3.76 6.40
CA VAL A 360 -11.46 -4.89 6.00
C VAL A 360 -12.90 -4.45 5.81
N VAL A 361 -13.44 -3.63 6.72
CA VAL A 361 -14.81 -3.12 6.61
C VAL A 361 -14.96 -2.21 5.39
N TYR A 362 -14.03 -1.27 5.20
CA TYR A 362 -14.06 -0.37 4.05
C TYR A 362 -14.00 -1.13 2.73
N THR A 363 -13.06 -2.08 2.60
CA THR A 363 -12.92 -2.91 1.40
C THR A 363 -14.11 -3.80 1.13
N PHE A 364 -14.78 -4.31 2.18
CA PHE A 364 -16.03 -5.04 2.02
C PHE A 364 -17.14 -4.18 1.42
N PHE A 365 -17.37 -2.96 1.95
CA PHE A 365 -18.38 -2.06 1.40
C PHE A 365 -18.05 -1.63 -0.04
N LEU A 366 -16.79 -1.37 -0.34
CA LEU A 366 -16.34 -1.05 -1.70
C LEU A 366 -16.57 -2.22 -2.67
N ALA A 367 -16.21 -3.45 -2.26
CA ALA A 367 -16.44 -4.65 -3.05
C ALA A 367 -17.93 -4.96 -3.23
N ALA A 368 -18.74 -4.81 -2.18
CA ALA A 368 -20.19 -4.94 -2.26
C ALA A 368 -20.78 -3.91 -3.24
N GLY A 369 -20.23 -2.69 -3.25
CA GLY A 369 -20.60 -1.65 -4.19
C GLY A 369 -20.39 -2.06 -5.63
N TYR A 370 -19.22 -2.60 -5.97
CA TYR A 370 -18.94 -3.12 -7.30
C TYR A 370 -19.82 -4.32 -7.66
N PHE A 371 -19.74 -5.40 -6.88
CA PHE A 371 -20.23 -6.72 -7.29
C PHE A 371 -21.71 -6.96 -6.99
N LEU A 372 -22.28 -6.28 -5.99
CA LEU A 372 -23.67 -6.47 -5.58
C LEU A 372 -24.56 -5.31 -6.01
N VAL A 373 -24.06 -4.07 -5.94
CA VAL A 373 -24.83 -2.88 -6.34
C VAL A 373 -24.68 -2.60 -7.83
N TRP A 374 -23.51 -2.15 -8.29
CA TRP A 374 -23.34 -1.68 -9.67
C TRP A 374 -23.51 -2.80 -10.68
N MET A 375 -22.80 -3.92 -10.52
CA MET A 375 -23.03 -5.09 -11.38
C MET A 375 -24.47 -5.59 -11.31
N GLY A 376 -25.11 -5.51 -10.14
CA GLY A 376 -26.53 -5.80 -9.98
C GLY A 376 -27.41 -4.90 -10.86
N ILE A 377 -27.21 -3.58 -10.81
CA ILE A 377 -27.91 -2.59 -11.63
C ILE A 377 -27.73 -2.91 -13.13
N PHE A 378 -26.49 -3.15 -13.58
CA PHE A 378 -26.20 -3.54 -14.96
C PHE A 378 -26.91 -4.85 -15.35
N TYR A 379 -26.88 -5.86 -14.50
CA TYR A 379 -27.56 -7.13 -14.73
C TYR A 379 -29.08 -6.98 -14.82
N TYR A 380 -29.69 -6.21 -13.91
CA TYR A 380 -31.14 -6.03 -13.90
C TYR A 380 -31.64 -5.25 -15.12
N LEU A 381 -30.86 -4.26 -15.58
CA LEU A 381 -31.14 -3.47 -16.77
C LEU A 381 -30.75 -4.19 -18.07
N ALA A 382 -29.91 -5.22 -18.03
CA ALA A 382 -29.59 -6.01 -19.22
C ALA A 382 -30.84 -6.71 -19.80
N ASP A 383 -30.83 -6.89 -21.12
CA ASP A 383 -31.77 -7.75 -21.82
C ASP A 383 -31.48 -9.24 -21.52
N LYS A 384 -32.29 -10.15 -22.08
CA LYS A 384 -32.21 -11.58 -21.76
C LYS A 384 -30.84 -12.17 -22.09
N THR A 385 -30.30 -11.83 -23.26
CA THR A 385 -28.98 -12.28 -23.71
C THR A 385 -27.89 -11.73 -22.80
N GLY A 386 -27.96 -10.43 -22.47
CA GLY A 386 -27.03 -9.79 -21.55
C GLY A 386 -27.01 -10.47 -20.18
N LYS A 387 -28.17 -10.80 -19.60
CA LYS A 387 -28.25 -11.50 -18.30
C LYS A 387 -27.52 -12.84 -18.29
N ILE A 388 -27.66 -13.63 -19.36
CA ILE A 388 -26.96 -14.91 -19.50
C ILE A 388 -25.44 -14.68 -19.61
N ILE A 389 -25.02 -13.71 -20.42
CA ILE A 389 -23.61 -13.35 -20.58
C ILE A 389 -23.02 -12.88 -19.24
N PHE A 390 -23.73 -12.02 -18.50
CA PHE A 390 -23.30 -11.57 -17.17
C PHE A 390 -23.10 -12.74 -16.22
N ALA A 391 -24.08 -13.65 -16.11
CA ALA A 391 -23.98 -14.81 -15.22
C ALA A 391 -22.78 -15.71 -15.57
N LEU A 392 -22.54 -15.95 -16.86
CA LEU A 392 -21.40 -16.73 -17.35
C LEU A 392 -20.07 -16.02 -17.11
N ALA A 393 -20.01 -14.71 -17.39
CA ALA A 393 -18.82 -13.91 -17.22
C ALA A 393 -18.42 -13.83 -15.74
N THR A 394 -19.37 -13.54 -14.84
CA THR A 394 -19.10 -13.51 -13.40
C THR A 394 -18.65 -14.86 -12.87
N TRP A 395 -19.25 -15.96 -13.34
CA TRP A 395 -18.81 -17.31 -12.99
C TRP A 395 -17.36 -17.58 -13.41
N CYS A 396 -17.01 -17.27 -14.66
CA CYS A 396 -15.64 -17.45 -15.15
C CYS A 396 -14.65 -16.55 -14.41
N VAL A 397 -15.01 -15.28 -14.16
CA VAL A 397 -14.17 -14.33 -13.42
C VAL A 397 -13.92 -14.82 -11.99
N SER A 398 -14.95 -15.34 -11.30
CA SER A 398 -14.77 -15.95 -9.97
C SER A 398 -13.72 -17.07 -10.00
N ALA A 399 -13.78 -17.97 -10.98
CA ALA A 399 -12.82 -19.07 -11.10
C ALA A 399 -11.41 -18.58 -11.47
N ILE A 400 -11.28 -17.65 -12.42
CA ILE A 400 -9.99 -17.07 -12.81
C ILE A 400 -9.32 -16.40 -11.62
N PHE A 401 -10.06 -15.58 -10.87
CA PHE A 401 -9.53 -14.83 -9.73
C PHE A 401 -8.99 -15.74 -8.63
N VAL A 402 -9.67 -16.86 -8.37
CA VAL A 402 -9.18 -17.88 -7.44
C VAL A 402 -7.89 -18.51 -7.95
N ILE A 403 -7.85 -18.90 -9.23
CA ILE A 403 -6.67 -19.55 -9.83
C ILE A 403 -5.46 -18.62 -9.80
N ASP A 404 -5.63 -17.36 -10.19
CA ASP A 404 -4.55 -16.36 -10.14
C ASP A 404 -4.06 -16.13 -8.71
N PHE A 405 -4.98 -15.93 -7.77
CA PHE A 405 -4.62 -15.71 -6.36
C PHE A 405 -3.89 -16.91 -5.72
N MET A 406 -4.34 -18.13 -6.00
CA MET A 406 -3.81 -19.34 -5.36
C MET A 406 -2.50 -19.81 -5.98
N PHE A 407 -2.41 -19.84 -7.31
CA PHE A 407 -1.35 -20.57 -8.02
C PHE A 407 -0.27 -19.66 -8.62
N PHE A 408 -0.53 -18.37 -8.81
CA PHE A 408 0.43 -17.44 -9.40
C PHE A 408 1.04 -16.50 -8.34
N LYS A 409 1.47 -17.08 -7.22
CA LYS A 409 2.28 -16.42 -6.19
C LYS A 409 3.74 -16.36 -6.66
N THR A 410 4.07 -15.28 -7.33
CA THR A 410 5.45 -14.94 -7.71
C THR A 410 6.25 -14.53 -6.46
N ASP A 411 7.56 -14.79 -6.46
CA ASP A 411 8.49 -14.43 -5.38
C ASP A 411 8.78 -12.93 -5.45
N LEU A 412 7.78 -12.13 -5.09
CA LEU A 412 7.81 -10.66 -5.14
C LEU A 412 8.51 -10.03 -3.92
N GLY A 413 9.09 -10.85 -3.04
CA GLY A 413 9.68 -10.40 -1.78
C GLY A 413 8.65 -10.13 -0.68
N ILE A 414 9.09 -9.38 0.34
CA ILE A 414 8.28 -9.01 1.50
C ILE A 414 7.31 -7.88 1.09
N LEU A 415 6.07 -7.96 1.57
CA LEU A 415 5.04 -6.93 1.41
C LEU A 415 5.04 -6.04 2.65
N SER A 416 5.17 -4.72 2.47
CA SER A 416 5.08 -3.76 3.58
C SER A 416 3.63 -3.51 4.00
N SER A 417 3.45 -2.84 5.14
CA SER A 417 2.14 -2.34 5.61
C SER A 417 1.47 -1.34 4.66
N PHE A 418 2.21 -0.78 3.71
CA PHE A 418 1.70 0.07 2.63
C PHE A 418 1.31 -0.69 1.37
N LEU A 419 1.31 -2.02 1.44
CA LEU A 419 1.02 -2.92 0.32
C LEU A 419 2.03 -2.75 -0.83
N LYS A 420 3.30 -2.41 -0.50
CA LYS A 420 4.42 -2.28 -1.44
C LYS A 420 5.37 -3.48 -1.28
N TYR A 421 5.84 -4.04 -2.39
CA TYR A 421 6.77 -5.17 -2.44
C TYR A 421 8.19 -4.64 -2.54
N GLU A 422 9.11 -5.21 -1.77
CA GLU A 422 10.53 -4.83 -1.77
C GLU A 422 11.20 -5.05 -3.13
N GLU A 423 10.92 -6.17 -3.78
CA GLU A 423 11.54 -6.58 -5.05
C GLU A 423 10.47 -6.87 -6.12
N PHE A 424 9.65 -5.87 -6.47
CA PHE A 424 8.70 -6.05 -7.57
C PHE A 424 9.43 -6.14 -8.92
N SER A 425 9.70 -7.37 -9.37
CA SER A 425 10.27 -7.67 -10.69
C SER A 425 9.18 -8.08 -11.68
N ILE A 426 9.36 -7.70 -12.96
CA ILE A 426 8.40 -8.03 -14.02
C ILE A 426 8.49 -9.53 -14.36
N TYR A 427 7.34 -10.16 -14.54
CA TYR A 427 7.23 -11.59 -14.87
C TYR A 427 7.97 -11.98 -16.16
N THR A 428 8.50 -13.19 -16.17
CA THR A 428 9.13 -13.78 -17.34
C THR A 428 8.10 -14.12 -18.42
N LYS A 429 8.54 -14.20 -19.68
CA LYS A 429 7.68 -14.62 -20.80
C LYS A 429 7.03 -15.99 -20.56
N LYS A 430 7.74 -16.89 -19.88
CA LYS A 430 7.25 -18.24 -19.55
C LYS A 430 6.06 -18.17 -18.58
N GLU A 431 6.16 -17.34 -17.55
CA GLU A 431 5.07 -17.15 -16.58
C GLU A 431 3.83 -16.54 -17.24
N TYR A 432 3.99 -15.56 -18.13
CA TYR A 432 2.87 -15.01 -18.91
C TYR A 432 2.17 -16.07 -19.76
N LEU A 433 2.92 -16.93 -20.47
CA LEU A 433 2.35 -17.97 -21.32
C LEU A 433 1.61 -19.04 -20.50
N ILE A 434 2.18 -19.47 -19.37
CA ILE A 434 1.54 -20.44 -18.47
C ILE A 434 0.25 -19.86 -17.89
N ASN A 435 0.28 -18.60 -17.45
CA ASN A 435 -0.90 -17.91 -16.93
C ASN A 435 -2.01 -17.82 -18.00
N PHE A 436 -1.65 -17.43 -19.23
CA PHE A 436 -2.62 -17.36 -20.33
C PHE A 436 -3.25 -18.73 -20.64
N ALA A 437 -2.44 -19.80 -20.68
CA ALA A 437 -2.93 -21.16 -20.90
C ALA A 437 -3.84 -21.64 -19.75
N ALA A 438 -3.49 -21.32 -18.50
CA ALA A 438 -4.31 -21.64 -17.33
C ALA A 438 -5.67 -20.93 -17.39
N ILE A 439 -5.69 -19.62 -17.66
CA ILE A 439 -6.92 -18.83 -17.81
C ILE A 439 -7.80 -19.41 -18.92
N PHE A 440 -7.22 -19.73 -20.08
CA PHE A 440 -7.96 -20.34 -21.17
C PHE A 440 -8.56 -21.70 -20.78
N GLY A 441 -7.79 -22.56 -20.11
CA GLY A 441 -8.28 -23.84 -19.58
C GLY A 441 -9.43 -23.66 -18.59
N VAL A 442 -9.34 -22.69 -17.67
CA VAL A 442 -10.40 -22.37 -16.70
C VAL A 442 -11.68 -21.94 -17.40
N ILE A 443 -11.60 -21.09 -18.43
CA ILE A 443 -12.77 -20.66 -19.20
C ILE A 443 -13.47 -21.87 -19.85
N LEU A 444 -12.71 -22.80 -20.44
CA LEU A 444 -13.26 -24.01 -21.05
C LEU A 444 -13.95 -24.91 -20.01
N VAL A 445 -13.32 -25.10 -18.85
CA VAL A 445 -13.90 -25.90 -17.75
C VAL A 445 -15.17 -25.23 -17.21
N CYS A 446 -15.15 -23.92 -16.97
CA CYS A 446 -16.32 -23.17 -16.52
C CYS A 446 -17.49 -23.29 -17.50
N ALA A 447 -17.22 -23.18 -18.81
CA ALA A 447 -18.22 -23.35 -19.86
C ALA A 447 -18.76 -24.79 -19.92
N ALA A 448 -17.89 -25.79 -19.78
CA ALA A 448 -18.27 -27.21 -19.77
C ALA A 448 -19.14 -27.55 -18.56
N LEU A 449 -18.75 -27.15 -17.34
CA LEU A 449 -19.51 -27.38 -16.11
C LEU A 449 -20.89 -26.71 -16.16
N TYR A 450 -20.94 -25.48 -16.67
CA TYR A 450 -22.20 -24.75 -16.83
C TYR A 450 -23.15 -25.45 -17.81
N LYS A 451 -22.62 -25.97 -18.93
CA LYS A 451 -23.40 -26.71 -19.92
C LYS A 451 -23.83 -28.08 -19.40
N TRP A 452 -22.98 -28.74 -18.62
CA TRP A 452 -23.23 -30.08 -18.08
C TRP A 452 -24.27 -30.05 -16.96
N ASN A 453 -24.01 -29.31 -15.87
CA ASN A 453 -24.92 -29.25 -14.73
C ASN A 453 -24.75 -27.98 -13.90
N LYS A 454 -25.71 -27.07 -14.03
CA LYS A 454 -25.75 -25.79 -13.30
C LYS A 454 -25.80 -25.96 -11.78
N ARG A 455 -26.28 -27.09 -11.25
CA ARG A 455 -26.28 -27.35 -9.80
C ARG A 455 -24.86 -27.48 -9.27
N ILE A 456 -23.93 -28.06 -10.05
CA ILE A 456 -22.51 -28.16 -9.67
C ILE A 456 -21.92 -26.75 -9.54
N VAL A 457 -22.20 -25.87 -10.50
CA VAL A 457 -21.75 -24.46 -10.45
C VAL A 457 -22.26 -23.76 -9.19
N LEU A 458 -23.55 -23.90 -8.88
CA LEU A 458 -24.14 -23.34 -7.66
C LEU A 458 -23.51 -23.91 -6.38
N SER A 459 -23.25 -25.23 -6.33
CA SER A 459 -22.61 -25.89 -5.19
C SER A 459 -21.17 -25.41 -4.98
N LEU A 460 -20.38 -25.27 -6.05
CA LEU A 460 -19.02 -24.76 -5.99
C LEU A 460 -18.96 -23.31 -5.48
N LEU A 461 -19.82 -22.43 -6.03
CA LEU A 461 -19.92 -21.04 -5.57
C LEU A 461 -20.34 -20.97 -4.10
N THR A 462 -21.33 -21.76 -3.69
CA THR A 462 -21.83 -21.77 -2.31
C THR A 462 -20.75 -22.27 -1.34
N ALA A 463 -20.06 -23.37 -1.67
CA ALA A 463 -18.96 -23.89 -0.87
C ALA A 463 -17.82 -22.88 -0.74
N GLY A 464 -17.47 -22.19 -1.84
CA GLY A 464 -16.47 -21.14 -1.85
C GLY A 464 -16.84 -19.95 -0.97
N VAL A 465 -18.09 -19.48 -1.06
CA VAL A 465 -18.63 -18.41 -0.20
C VAL A 465 -18.51 -18.80 1.27
N ILE A 466 -18.94 -20.01 1.65
CA ILE A 466 -18.88 -20.49 3.05
C ILE A 466 -17.42 -20.58 3.51
N ALA A 467 -16.55 -21.24 2.75
CA ALA A 467 -15.15 -21.44 3.12
C ALA A 467 -14.42 -20.12 3.36
N MET A 468 -14.52 -19.18 2.41
CA MET A 468 -13.87 -17.87 2.53
C MET A 468 -14.46 -17.05 3.68
N SER A 469 -15.77 -17.13 3.92
CA SER A 469 -16.40 -16.43 5.06
C SER A 469 -15.87 -16.93 6.40
N ILE A 470 -15.76 -18.26 6.58
CA ILE A 470 -15.22 -18.87 7.80
C ILE A 470 -13.76 -18.44 8.01
N MET A 471 -12.94 -18.48 6.96
CA MET A 471 -11.55 -18.03 7.04
C MET A 471 -11.45 -16.53 7.37
N SER A 472 -12.28 -15.68 6.76
CA SER A 472 -12.33 -14.25 7.09
C SER A 472 -12.72 -14.00 8.55
N ILE A 473 -13.70 -14.74 9.09
CA ILE A 473 -14.09 -14.63 10.50
C ILE A 473 -12.92 -15.00 11.41
N LYS A 474 -12.21 -16.10 11.12
CA LYS A 474 -11.00 -16.50 11.87
C LYS A 474 -9.92 -15.42 11.82
N ASN A 475 -9.67 -14.85 10.64
CA ASN A 475 -8.68 -13.79 10.47
C ASN A 475 -9.07 -12.53 11.24
N ILE A 476 -10.34 -12.08 11.15
CA ILE A 476 -10.85 -10.92 11.89
C ILE A 476 -10.78 -11.14 13.40
N TYR A 477 -11.05 -12.36 13.87
CA TYR A 477 -10.88 -12.70 15.29
C TYR A 477 -9.42 -12.55 15.72
N LYS A 478 -8.45 -13.10 14.96
CA LYS A 478 -7.02 -12.90 15.24
C LYS A 478 -6.67 -11.41 15.30
N ILE A 479 -7.05 -10.64 14.27
CA ILE A 479 -6.77 -9.20 14.18
C ILE A 479 -7.33 -8.45 15.40
N SER A 480 -8.55 -8.79 15.84
CA SER A 480 -9.19 -8.17 17.00
C SER A 480 -8.46 -8.47 18.30
N THR A 481 -7.99 -9.70 18.47
CA THR A 481 -7.19 -10.11 19.64
C THR A 481 -5.83 -9.39 19.63
N ASP A 482 -5.08 -9.49 18.54
CA ASP A 482 -3.76 -8.83 18.40
C ASP A 482 -3.88 -7.31 18.62
N TYR A 483 -4.93 -6.67 18.07
CA TYR A 483 -5.16 -5.24 18.23
C TYR A 483 -5.41 -4.84 19.69
N LYS A 484 -6.18 -5.63 20.45
CA LYS A 484 -6.43 -5.32 21.87
C LYS A 484 -5.13 -5.38 22.69
N GLU A 485 -4.31 -6.39 22.44
CA GLU A 485 -3.00 -6.53 23.08
C GLU A 485 -2.12 -5.31 22.77
N ILE A 486 -2.04 -4.89 21.51
CA ILE A 486 -1.24 -3.73 21.08
C ILE A 486 -1.81 -2.41 21.59
N GLU A 487 -3.14 -2.26 21.65
CA GLU A 487 -3.78 -1.06 22.21
C GLU A 487 -3.45 -0.91 23.71
N GLU A 488 -3.44 -2.00 24.46
CA GLU A 488 -3.01 -2.01 25.85
C GLU A 488 -1.53 -1.66 26.00
N LEU A 489 -0.65 -2.23 25.17
CA LEU A 489 0.77 -1.89 25.14
C LEU A 489 0.99 -0.41 24.80
N GLY A 490 0.32 0.11 23.78
CA GLY A 490 0.51 1.47 23.32
C GLY A 490 -0.03 2.54 24.28
N LYS A 491 -1.04 2.22 25.09
CA LYS A 491 -1.52 3.05 26.21
C LYS A 491 -0.45 3.22 27.30
N ARG A 492 0.40 2.22 27.51
CA ARG A 492 1.50 2.28 28.50
C ARG A 492 2.66 3.19 28.07
N SER A 493 2.78 3.49 26.78
CA SER A 493 3.91 4.27 26.23
C SER A 493 3.56 5.74 25.89
N GLN A 494 2.42 6.30 26.34
CA GLN A 494 1.91 7.62 25.93
C GLN A 494 2.82 8.82 26.25
N GLU A 495 3.79 8.66 27.13
CA GLU A 495 4.73 9.72 27.49
C GLU A 495 5.69 10.04 26.33
N VAL A 496 6.03 11.33 26.20
CA VAL A 496 7.11 11.76 25.29
C VAL A 496 8.42 11.21 25.86
N PRO A 497 9.24 10.50 25.06
CA PRO A 497 10.50 9.97 25.54
C PRO A 497 11.45 11.10 25.96
N THR A 498 12.06 10.97 27.14
CA THR A 498 13.09 11.88 27.63
C THR A 498 14.36 11.10 27.91
N LEU A 499 15.48 11.50 27.31
CA LEU A 499 16.79 10.90 27.52
C LEU A 499 17.56 11.74 28.53
N THR A 500 17.69 11.26 29.76
CA THR A 500 18.42 11.99 30.80
C THR A 500 19.91 11.66 30.75
N LEU A 501 20.76 12.68 30.68
CA LEU A 501 22.21 12.57 30.86
C LEU A 501 22.66 13.48 32.00
N SER A 502 23.60 13.01 32.82
CA SER A 502 24.16 13.77 33.93
C SER A 502 25.32 14.64 33.48
N LYS A 503 25.39 15.85 34.03
CA LYS A 503 26.47 16.80 33.78
C LYS A 503 27.75 16.50 34.55
N GLU A 504 27.63 15.93 35.75
CA GLU A 504 28.78 15.68 36.65
C GLU A 504 29.03 14.19 36.89
N GLY A 505 28.00 13.35 36.78
CA GLY A 505 28.10 11.89 36.90
C GLY A 505 28.62 11.21 35.63
N GLN A 506 28.85 9.90 35.70
CA GLN A 506 29.18 9.10 34.54
C GLN A 506 27.90 8.74 33.77
N ASN A 507 27.95 8.89 32.45
CA ASN A 507 26.88 8.44 31.56
C ASN A 507 27.34 7.26 30.73
N VAL A 508 26.53 6.20 30.64
CA VAL A 508 26.77 5.07 29.76
C VAL A 508 25.63 4.97 28.76
N VAL A 509 25.95 5.07 27.47
CA VAL A 509 24.99 5.03 26.38
C VAL A 509 25.30 3.84 25.49
N VAL A 510 24.28 3.02 25.21
CA VAL A 510 24.36 1.92 24.26
C VAL A 510 23.24 2.08 23.23
N ILE A 511 23.64 2.19 21.96
CA ILE A 511 22.73 2.36 20.82
C ILE A 511 22.89 1.15 19.91
N MET A 512 21.82 0.36 19.78
CA MET A 512 21.72 -0.66 18.74
C MET A 512 21.20 -0.03 17.44
N MET A 513 21.94 -0.21 16.35
CA MET A 513 21.53 0.17 14.98
C MET A 513 21.17 -1.09 14.18
N ASP A 514 19.88 -1.34 13.92
CA ASP A 514 19.44 -2.57 13.22
C ASP A 514 19.99 -2.63 11.79
N ARG A 515 20.71 -3.72 11.48
CA ARG A 515 21.37 -3.98 10.17
C ARG A 515 22.49 -3.03 9.77
N MET A 516 23.07 -2.25 10.68
CA MET A 516 24.22 -1.40 10.31
C MET A 516 25.39 -2.29 9.83
N CYS A 517 25.97 -1.92 8.68
CA CYS A 517 26.90 -2.78 7.93
C CYS A 517 28.36 -2.38 8.19
N GLY A 518 29.08 -3.17 9.01
CA GLY A 518 30.48 -2.91 9.36
C GLY A 518 31.39 -2.73 8.14
N TYR A 519 31.23 -3.59 7.14
CA TYR A 519 32.05 -3.57 5.93
C TYR A 519 32.03 -2.23 5.17
N MET A 520 30.97 -1.42 5.31
CA MET A 520 30.82 -0.13 4.61
C MET A 520 31.51 1.04 5.31
N ILE A 521 31.74 0.96 6.63
CA ILE A 521 32.24 2.07 7.45
C ILE A 521 33.54 2.70 6.91
N PRO A 522 34.56 1.93 6.48
CA PRO A 522 35.80 2.52 5.97
C PRO A 522 35.63 3.33 4.69
N PHE A 523 34.59 3.05 3.89
CA PHE A 523 34.27 3.78 2.68
C PHE A 523 33.49 5.06 3.01
N VAL A 524 32.56 4.97 3.97
CA VAL A 524 31.77 6.10 4.48
C VAL A 524 32.67 7.19 5.05
N ILE A 525 33.61 6.82 5.93
CA ILE A 525 34.56 7.75 6.55
C ILE A 525 35.50 8.40 5.52
N GLU A 526 35.87 7.67 4.46
CA GLU A 526 36.74 8.22 3.41
C GLU A 526 36.01 9.21 2.51
N GLU A 527 34.72 9.01 2.27
CA GLU A 527 33.89 9.94 1.49
C GLU A 527 33.50 11.20 2.29
N LYS A 528 33.27 11.05 3.61
CA LYS A 528 33.00 12.17 4.53
C LYS A 528 34.03 12.22 5.66
N PRO A 529 35.25 12.74 5.40
CA PRO A 529 36.31 12.78 6.40
C PRO A 529 35.97 13.61 7.65
N GLU A 530 35.03 14.55 7.55
CA GLU A 530 34.50 15.34 8.68
C GLU A 530 33.86 14.45 9.77
N LEU A 531 33.41 13.23 9.43
CA LEU A 531 32.89 12.28 10.42
C LEU A 531 33.96 11.85 11.42
N LYS A 532 35.26 11.89 11.07
CA LYS A 532 36.34 11.54 12.00
C LYS A 532 36.37 12.49 13.20
N GLU A 533 36.14 13.77 12.96
CA GLU A 533 36.08 14.79 14.03
C GLU A 533 34.80 14.61 14.85
N LYS A 534 33.66 14.35 14.19
CA LYS A 534 32.39 14.10 14.90
C LYS A 534 32.43 12.86 15.78
N PHE A 535 33.21 11.84 15.41
CA PHE A 535 33.43 10.60 16.16
C PHE A 535 34.75 10.64 16.98
N ASP A 536 35.23 11.81 17.38
CA ASP A 536 36.40 11.93 18.26
C ASP A 536 36.27 11.04 19.52
N GLY A 537 37.33 10.30 19.85
CA GLY A 537 37.36 9.36 20.97
C GLY A 537 36.82 7.95 20.68
N PHE A 538 36.17 7.74 19.53
CA PHE A 538 35.68 6.41 19.16
C PHE A 538 36.78 5.50 18.60
N THR A 539 36.72 4.23 18.98
CA THR A 539 37.40 3.11 18.32
C THR A 539 36.37 2.26 17.57
N TYR A 540 36.59 2.10 16.27
CA TYR A 540 35.83 1.20 15.41
C TYR A 540 36.53 -0.15 15.28
N TYR A 541 35.86 -1.21 15.71
CA TYR A 541 36.36 -2.57 15.62
C TYR A 541 35.90 -3.21 14.31
N TYR A 542 36.76 -3.21 13.30
CA TYR A 542 36.45 -3.71 11.96
C TYR A 542 36.16 -5.22 11.94
N ASN A 543 36.81 -5.98 12.82
CA ASN A 543 36.65 -7.44 12.93
C ASN A 543 35.63 -7.85 14.00
N THR A 544 34.43 -7.25 13.93
CA THR A 544 33.30 -7.57 14.82
C THR A 544 32.33 -8.54 14.16
N ILE A 545 31.83 -9.51 14.94
CA ILE A 545 30.86 -10.52 14.49
C ILE A 545 29.61 -10.61 15.37
N THR A 546 28.48 -11.00 14.77
CA THR A 546 27.29 -11.47 15.48
C THR A 546 27.19 -13.00 15.45
N PHE A 547 26.43 -13.61 16.36
CA PHE A 547 26.20 -15.06 16.37
C PHE A 547 25.06 -15.52 15.45
N GLY A 548 24.29 -14.59 14.87
CA GLY A 548 23.27 -14.89 13.88
C GLY A 548 22.87 -13.68 13.03
N HIS A 549 22.49 -13.90 11.77
CA HIS A 549 22.27 -12.82 10.79
C HIS A 549 20.85 -12.23 10.75
N LYS A 550 20.02 -12.52 11.75
CA LYS A 550 18.70 -11.92 11.95
C LYS A 550 18.57 -11.45 13.39
N THR A 551 17.75 -10.44 13.60
CA THR A 551 17.55 -9.75 14.87
C THR A 551 17.30 -10.72 16.03
N ASN A 552 16.37 -11.67 15.90
CA ASN A 552 16.06 -12.65 16.97
C ASN A 552 17.22 -13.59 17.38
N TYR A 553 18.28 -13.71 16.57
CA TYR A 553 19.50 -14.45 16.92
C TYR A 553 20.65 -13.53 17.34
N GLY A 554 20.70 -12.30 16.80
CA GLY A 554 21.77 -11.34 17.03
C GLY A 554 21.57 -10.50 18.29
N THR A 555 20.33 -10.18 18.66
CA THR A 555 20.02 -9.33 19.81
C THR A 555 20.24 -10.00 21.17
N PRO A 556 19.94 -11.30 21.42
CA PRO A 556 20.03 -11.82 22.78
C PRO A 556 21.45 -11.72 23.35
N GLY A 557 22.46 -12.06 22.56
CA GLY A 557 23.86 -11.90 22.94
C GLY A 557 24.28 -10.43 23.12
N LEU A 558 23.77 -9.53 22.29
CA LEU A 558 24.05 -8.09 22.39
C LEU A 558 23.56 -7.51 23.73
N TYR A 559 22.36 -7.85 24.16
CA TYR A 559 21.77 -7.33 25.39
C TYR A 559 22.25 -8.06 26.66
N GLY A 560 22.35 -9.39 26.61
CA GLY A 560 22.62 -10.23 27.79
C GLY A 560 24.04 -10.82 27.86
N GLY A 561 24.84 -10.68 26.80
CA GLY A 561 26.19 -11.21 26.72
C GLY A 561 26.23 -12.69 26.30
N TYR A 562 27.37 -13.34 26.51
CA TYR A 562 27.64 -14.67 25.98
C TYR A 562 26.73 -15.78 26.53
N GLU A 563 26.01 -15.57 27.64
CA GLU A 563 25.02 -16.56 28.11
C GLU A 563 23.79 -16.69 27.22
N TYR A 564 23.57 -15.71 26.33
CA TYR A 564 22.38 -15.63 25.49
C TYR A 564 22.69 -15.83 24.01
N VAL A 565 23.93 -16.18 23.65
CA VAL A 565 24.21 -16.52 22.25
C VAL A 565 23.44 -17.78 21.83
N PRO A 566 23.15 -17.99 20.54
CA PRO A 566 22.31 -19.09 20.07
C PRO A 566 22.66 -20.48 20.59
N THR A 567 23.95 -20.79 20.74
CA THR A 567 24.42 -22.05 21.33
C THR A 567 24.00 -22.21 22.79
N GLU A 568 24.21 -21.19 23.63
CA GLU A 568 23.86 -21.24 25.05
C GLU A 568 22.34 -21.19 25.27
N ASN A 569 21.62 -20.38 24.47
CA ASN A 569 20.16 -20.35 24.49
C ASN A 569 19.56 -21.72 24.14
N ASN A 570 20.14 -22.44 23.17
CA ASN A 570 19.69 -23.79 22.82
C ASN A 570 19.98 -24.83 23.91
N LYS A 571 21.04 -24.66 24.72
CA LYS A 571 21.31 -25.54 25.87
C LYS A 571 20.27 -25.38 26.99
N ARG A 572 19.67 -24.19 27.12
CA ARG A 572 18.60 -23.87 28.09
C ARG A 572 17.23 -24.39 27.63
N ASP A 573 17.13 -25.63 27.16
CA ASP A 573 15.95 -26.19 26.46
C ASP A 573 14.65 -26.31 27.29
N LYS A 574 14.68 -25.97 28.58
CA LYS A 574 13.51 -25.96 29.48
C LYS A 574 12.78 -24.62 29.52
N GLU A 575 13.44 -23.52 29.20
CA GLU A 575 12.82 -22.19 29.15
C GLU A 575 12.49 -21.78 27.73
N ARG A 576 11.47 -20.92 27.55
CA ARG A 576 11.08 -20.43 26.23
C ARG A 576 12.08 -19.40 25.73
N LEU A 577 12.21 -19.30 24.41
CA LEU A 577 13.06 -18.30 23.76
C LEU A 577 12.62 -16.86 24.09
N VAL A 578 11.32 -16.60 24.18
CA VAL A 578 10.79 -15.28 24.59
C VAL A 578 11.22 -14.90 26.00
N ASP A 579 11.22 -15.84 26.94
CA ASP A 579 11.63 -15.58 28.33
C ASP A 579 13.12 -15.25 28.40
N LYS A 580 13.95 -15.97 27.63
CA LYS A 580 15.39 -15.72 27.53
C LYS A 580 15.71 -14.38 26.86
N GLN A 581 14.94 -13.97 25.85
CA GLN A 581 15.09 -12.65 25.25
C GLN A 581 14.73 -11.54 26.23
N ASN A 582 13.60 -11.68 26.93
CA ASN A 582 13.19 -10.74 27.97
C ASN A 582 14.22 -10.67 29.10
N GLU A 583 14.80 -11.80 29.49
CA GLU A 583 15.89 -11.88 30.46
C GLU A 583 17.14 -11.13 29.94
N ALA A 584 17.57 -11.38 28.70
CA ALA A 584 18.69 -10.68 28.06
C ALA A 584 18.51 -9.17 28.02
N LEU A 585 17.33 -8.69 27.60
CA LEU A 585 16.97 -7.26 27.54
C LEU A 585 17.06 -6.56 28.91
N LYS A 586 16.99 -7.33 30.00
CA LYS A 586 17.04 -6.80 31.37
C LYS A 586 18.43 -6.83 31.98
N VAL A 587 19.38 -7.62 31.47
CA VAL A 587 20.71 -7.78 32.10
C VAL A 587 21.39 -6.43 32.34
N MET A 588 21.61 -5.62 31.30
CA MET A 588 22.24 -4.30 31.50
C MET A 588 21.36 -3.33 32.31
N PRO A 589 20.09 -3.09 31.97
CA PRO A 589 19.24 -2.15 32.72
C PRO A 589 19.16 -2.46 34.21
N VAL A 590 18.94 -3.73 34.58
CA VAL A 590 18.82 -4.15 35.99
C VAL A 590 20.16 -4.07 36.72
N THR A 591 21.27 -4.43 36.08
CA THR A 591 22.59 -4.31 36.70
C THR A 591 22.97 -2.84 36.95
N PHE A 592 22.63 -1.92 36.04
CA PHE A 592 22.84 -0.48 36.25
C PHE A 592 21.92 0.11 37.32
N ASP A 593 20.63 -0.28 37.34
CA ASP A 593 19.69 0.14 38.39
C ASP A 593 20.16 -0.32 39.78
N ASN A 594 20.58 -1.58 39.90
CA ASN A 594 21.18 -2.12 41.14
C ASN A 594 22.46 -1.38 41.56
N ALA A 595 23.18 -0.77 40.61
CA ALA A 595 24.36 0.06 40.86
C ALA A 595 24.01 1.54 41.15
N GLY A 596 22.71 1.90 41.21
CA GLY A 596 22.23 3.23 41.56
C GLY A 596 22.15 4.23 40.41
N PHE A 597 22.23 3.78 39.16
CA PHE A 597 22.13 4.64 37.98
C PHE A 597 20.68 5.07 37.73
N ASP A 598 20.47 6.22 37.10
CA ASP A 598 19.19 6.53 36.47
C ASP A 598 19.11 5.82 35.12
N VAL A 599 18.17 4.89 34.98
CA VAL A 599 18.12 3.96 33.84
C VAL A 599 16.98 4.31 32.91
N THR A 600 17.32 4.51 31.64
CA THR A 600 16.36 4.70 30.54
C THR A 600 16.55 3.64 29.47
N VAL A 601 15.45 3.03 29.03
CA VAL A 601 15.40 2.05 27.95
C VAL A 601 14.44 2.54 26.87
N CYS A 602 14.88 2.52 25.62
CA CYS A 602 14.07 2.89 24.46
C CYS A 602 14.00 1.75 23.46
N ASP A 603 12.78 1.41 23.03
CA ASP A 603 12.49 0.43 21.98
C ASP A 603 13.23 -0.92 22.22
N PRO A 604 13.00 -1.61 23.34
CA PRO A 604 13.69 -2.87 23.68
C PRO A 604 13.34 -3.97 22.67
N THR A 605 14.23 -4.22 21.71
CA THR A 605 13.94 -5.01 20.51
C THR A 605 13.39 -6.40 20.84
N TYR A 606 12.20 -6.71 20.30
CA TYR A 606 11.48 -7.96 20.52
C TYR A 606 11.19 -8.30 21.99
N ALA A 607 11.01 -7.30 22.86
CA ALA A 607 10.39 -7.52 24.17
C ALA A 607 9.02 -8.18 24.00
N GLY A 608 8.80 -9.30 24.70
CA GLY A 608 7.61 -10.14 24.53
C GLY A 608 7.54 -10.90 23.20
N TYR A 609 8.62 -10.91 22.40
CA TYR A 609 8.66 -11.44 21.03
C TYR A 609 7.66 -10.75 20.07
N GLN A 610 7.35 -9.49 20.35
CA GLN A 610 6.44 -8.64 19.57
C GLN A 610 7.20 -7.63 18.70
N TRP A 611 6.58 -7.20 17.59
CA TRP A 611 7.12 -6.12 16.74
C TRP A 611 7.12 -4.77 17.46
N ILE A 612 6.02 -4.47 18.16
CA ILE A 612 5.93 -3.34 19.09
C ILE A 612 6.38 -3.86 20.45
N PRO A 613 7.50 -3.37 21.01
CA PRO A 613 8.06 -3.91 22.25
C PRO A 613 7.08 -3.88 23.43
N ASP A 614 6.95 -5.00 24.13
CA ASP A 614 6.21 -5.07 25.39
C ASP A 614 7.03 -4.49 26.54
N LEU A 615 6.73 -3.25 26.94
CA LEU A 615 7.44 -2.56 28.02
C LEU A 615 7.15 -3.14 29.41
N SER A 616 6.11 -3.97 29.58
CA SER A 616 5.75 -4.55 30.89
C SER A 616 6.80 -5.50 31.45
N ILE A 617 7.77 -5.92 30.63
CA ILE A 617 8.92 -6.70 31.10
C ILE A 617 9.73 -5.97 32.19
N TYR A 618 9.60 -4.64 32.28
CA TYR A 618 10.25 -3.79 33.28
C TYR A 618 9.34 -3.43 34.48
N ASP A 619 8.09 -3.90 34.56
CA ASP A 619 7.15 -3.55 35.64
C ASP A 619 7.70 -3.95 37.04
N ASP A 620 8.52 -5.00 37.11
CA ASP A 620 9.19 -5.46 38.34
C ASP A 620 10.33 -4.50 38.79
N TYR A 621 10.70 -3.52 37.98
CA TYR A 621 11.82 -2.60 38.17
C TYR A 621 11.35 -1.13 38.04
N PRO A 622 10.65 -0.59 39.04
CA PRO A 622 9.94 0.71 38.92
C PRO A 622 10.85 1.92 38.70
N ASN A 623 12.16 1.79 38.91
CA ASN A 623 13.15 2.84 38.66
C ASN A 623 13.60 2.89 37.18
N ILE A 624 13.32 1.85 36.39
CA ILE A 624 13.68 1.78 34.98
C ILE A 624 12.61 2.49 34.16
N LYS A 625 12.98 3.58 33.50
CA LYS A 625 12.09 4.31 32.58
C LYS A 625 12.15 3.62 31.21
N ALA A 626 11.01 3.19 30.67
CA ALA A 626 10.95 2.51 29.38
C ALA A 626 10.03 3.26 28.40
N TYR A 627 10.48 3.46 27.16
CA TYR A 627 9.76 4.24 26.14
C TYR A 627 9.74 3.54 24.77
N ILE A 628 8.69 3.78 23.98
CA ILE A 628 8.66 3.54 22.53
C ILE A 628 8.90 4.89 21.84
N THR A 629 10.00 5.03 21.09
CA THR A 629 10.33 6.28 20.39
C THR A 629 9.85 6.28 18.95
N MET A 630 9.83 5.12 18.29
CA MET A 630 9.49 5.01 16.88
C MET A 630 8.06 5.49 16.59
N GLY A 631 7.91 6.37 15.61
CA GLY A 631 6.62 6.94 15.21
C GLY A 631 6.02 7.97 16.19
N ARG A 632 6.65 8.21 17.36
CA ARG A 632 6.16 9.16 18.38
C ARG A 632 6.90 10.51 18.39
N VAL A 633 8.01 10.62 17.67
CA VAL A 633 8.85 11.82 17.65
C VAL A 633 8.70 12.56 16.32
N ASN A 634 8.32 13.85 16.39
CA ASN A 634 8.16 14.81 15.29
C ASN A 634 7.48 14.26 14.00
N TYR A 635 6.14 14.24 13.99
CA TYR A 635 5.37 13.93 12.78
C TYR A 635 4.08 14.75 12.70
N SER A 636 3.80 15.31 11.52
CA SER A 636 2.55 16.05 11.24
C SER A 636 1.36 15.09 11.15
N GLU A 637 0.38 15.21 12.06
CA GLU A 637 -0.88 14.45 12.03
C GLU A 637 -1.64 14.59 10.70
N ALA A 638 -1.54 15.75 10.04
CA ALA A 638 -2.28 16.06 8.82
C ALA A 638 -2.00 15.08 7.65
N ASN A 639 -0.85 14.41 7.67
CA ASN A 639 -0.42 13.50 6.63
C ASN A 639 -0.90 12.05 6.85
N LYS A 640 -1.26 11.68 8.08
CA LYS A 640 -1.69 10.30 8.43
C LYS A 640 -3.08 9.98 7.93
N ASP A 641 -4.00 10.94 8.00
CA ASP A 641 -5.37 10.76 7.51
C ASP A 641 -5.40 10.50 6.00
N GLU A 642 -4.60 11.22 5.21
CA GLU A 642 -4.49 11.01 3.77
C GLU A 642 -3.88 9.65 3.42
N ILE A 643 -2.84 9.24 4.15
CA ILE A 643 -2.23 7.90 4.01
C ILE A 643 -3.24 6.81 4.38
N ASP A 644 -3.99 6.98 5.47
CA ASP A 644 -4.99 6.02 5.91
C ASP A 644 -6.10 5.86 4.87
N ASP A 645 -6.60 6.97 4.31
CA ASP A 645 -7.59 6.95 3.23
C ASP A 645 -7.05 6.28 1.95
N LEU A 646 -5.78 6.50 1.62
CA LEU A 646 -5.10 5.81 0.53
C LEU A 646 -5.03 4.30 0.80
N LEU A 647 -4.66 3.88 2.02
CA LEU A 647 -4.57 2.46 2.40
C LEU A 647 -5.93 1.76 2.35
N LYS A 648 -7.00 2.39 2.86
CA LYS A 648 -8.38 1.87 2.78
C LYS A 648 -8.75 1.47 1.35
N ARG A 649 -8.45 2.35 0.38
CA ARG A 649 -8.69 2.10 -1.05
C ARG A 649 -7.69 1.09 -1.64
N ASN A 650 -6.43 1.14 -1.22
CA ASN A 650 -5.37 0.27 -1.75
C ASN A 650 -5.52 -1.18 -1.33
N PHE A 651 -6.13 -1.51 -0.18
CA PHE A 651 -6.43 -2.91 0.14
C PHE A 651 -7.35 -3.56 -0.89
N PHE A 652 -8.38 -2.84 -1.35
CA PHE A 652 -9.26 -3.36 -2.41
C PHE A 652 -8.49 -3.51 -3.72
N CYS A 653 -7.65 -2.53 -4.06
CA CYS A 653 -6.87 -2.56 -5.29
C CYS A 653 -5.77 -3.63 -5.26
N TYR A 654 -5.19 -3.91 -4.09
CA TYR A 654 -4.31 -5.04 -3.86
C TYR A 654 -5.04 -6.37 -4.07
N SER A 655 -6.24 -6.53 -3.52
CA SER A 655 -7.07 -7.71 -3.78
C SER A 655 -7.33 -7.93 -5.27
N VAL A 656 -7.66 -6.86 -6.00
CA VAL A 656 -7.83 -6.89 -7.47
C VAL A 656 -6.50 -7.25 -8.14
N PHE A 657 -5.40 -6.58 -7.79
CA PHE A 657 -4.07 -6.86 -8.32
C PHE A 657 -3.68 -8.33 -8.12
N LYS A 658 -3.92 -8.94 -6.96
CA LYS A 658 -3.57 -10.35 -6.71
C LYS A 658 -4.43 -11.36 -7.45
N THR A 659 -5.57 -10.94 -8.01
CA THR A 659 -6.56 -11.83 -8.64
C THR A 659 -6.70 -11.62 -10.13
N ILE A 660 -6.24 -10.50 -10.68
CA ILE A 660 -6.26 -10.26 -12.13
C ILE A 660 -5.12 -11.02 -12.84
N PRO A 661 -5.27 -11.29 -14.15
CA PRO A 661 -4.23 -11.94 -14.94
C PRO A 661 -2.87 -11.26 -14.82
N LEU A 662 -1.79 -12.04 -14.78
CA LEU A 662 -0.41 -11.55 -14.61
C LEU A 662 -0.05 -10.45 -15.60
N LEU A 663 -0.60 -10.53 -16.80
CA LEU A 663 -0.39 -9.57 -17.86
C LEU A 663 -0.87 -8.15 -17.48
N VAL A 664 -1.92 -8.01 -16.66
CA VAL A 664 -2.50 -6.70 -16.26
C VAL A 664 -1.86 -6.19 -14.96
N GLN A 665 -1.41 -7.10 -14.10
CA GLN A 665 -0.93 -6.81 -12.75
C GLN A 665 0.04 -5.63 -12.63
N PRO A 666 1.16 -5.54 -13.38
CA PRO A 666 2.08 -4.41 -13.19
C PRO A 666 1.50 -3.05 -13.54
N THR A 667 0.49 -2.98 -14.41
CA THR A 667 -0.16 -1.71 -14.75
C THR A 667 -1.02 -1.24 -13.58
N MET A 668 -1.79 -2.16 -12.99
CA MET A 668 -2.62 -1.88 -11.82
C MET A 668 -1.81 -1.72 -10.54
N TYR A 669 -0.67 -2.39 -10.41
CA TYR A 669 0.17 -2.33 -9.23
C TYR A 669 0.83 -0.96 -9.08
N ASP A 670 1.37 -0.44 -10.19
CA ASP A 670 2.02 0.88 -10.25
C ASP A 670 2.96 1.15 -9.07
N PHE A 671 3.87 0.20 -8.82
CA PHE A 671 4.82 0.25 -7.70
C PHE A 671 4.16 0.45 -6.32
N GLY A 672 2.95 -0.11 -6.16
CA GLY A 672 2.13 -0.04 -4.94
C GLY A 672 1.39 1.28 -4.74
N ASN A 673 1.37 2.18 -5.73
CA ASN A 673 0.44 3.32 -5.75
C ASN A 673 -0.94 2.93 -6.28
N TYR A 674 -1.04 1.77 -6.92
CA TYR A 674 -2.27 1.18 -7.41
C TYR A 674 -3.10 2.08 -8.35
N CYS A 675 -2.44 2.83 -9.24
CA CYS A 675 -3.06 3.85 -10.10
C CYS A 675 -3.78 4.98 -9.33
N SER A 676 -3.32 5.29 -8.12
CA SER A 676 -3.89 6.40 -7.35
C SER A 676 -3.43 7.76 -7.89
N LEU A 677 -4.33 8.75 -7.78
CA LEU A 677 -4.08 10.16 -8.05
C LEU A 677 -4.20 11.02 -6.77
N ALA A 678 -4.01 10.40 -5.61
CA ALA A 678 -3.94 11.11 -4.33
C ALA A 678 -2.86 12.20 -4.35
N ASN A 679 -2.90 13.11 -3.37
CA ASN A 679 -1.90 14.16 -3.22
C ASN A 679 -0.48 13.57 -3.29
N HIS A 680 0.41 14.25 -4.03
CA HIS A 680 1.80 13.82 -4.20
C HIS A 680 2.47 13.59 -2.85
N GLU A 681 2.19 14.43 -1.85
CA GLU A 681 2.74 14.29 -0.50
C GLU A 681 2.34 12.93 0.12
N ALA A 682 1.04 12.57 0.15
CA ALA A 682 0.58 11.30 0.70
C ALA A 682 1.15 10.08 -0.03
N LEU A 683 1.22 10.14 -1.37
CA LEU A 683 1.85 9.09 -2.17
C LEU A 683 3.33 8.96 -1.85
N ASN A 684 4.03 10.09 -1.74
CA ASN A 684 5.46 10.17 -1.46
C ASN A 684 5.78 9.70 -0.03
N MET A 685 4.91 9.96 0.94
CA MET A 685 5.06 9.45 2.30
C MET A 685 4.64 7.99 2.47
N SER A 686 3.91 7.40 1.53
CA SER A 686 3.48 5.98 1.61
C SER A 686 4.57 4.98 1.17
N GLY A 687 5.71 5.44 0.69
CA GLY A 687 6.79 4.59 0.20
C GLY A 687 7.53 5.19 -1.00
N GLN A 688 8.84 5.00 -1.04
CA GLN A 688 9.71 5.53 -2.09
C GLN A 688 9.64 4.69 -3.38
N THR A 689 9.32 5.34 -4.50
CA THR A 689 9.46 4.78 -5.85
C THR A 689 10.86 5.04 -6.37
N ARG A 690 11.47 4.06 -7.05
CA ARG A 690 12.86 4.14 -7.55
C ARG A 690 12.90 3.98 -9.06
N ASP A 691 13.63 4.86 -9.75
CA ASP A 691 13.97 4.75 -11.16
C ASP A 691 15.47 4.47 -11.32
N GLY A 692 15.81 3.19 -11.43
CA GLY A 692 17.20 2.75 -11.37
C GLY A 692 17.83 2.95 -10.00
N ILE A 693 19.15 3.01 -9.95
CA ILE A 693 19.92 3.15 -8.69
C ILE A 693 20.16 4.61 -8.27
N SER A 694 19.87 5.57 -9.15
CA SER A 694 20.28 6.97 -8.99
C SER A 694 19.11 7.92 -8.77
N LYS A 695 17.87 7.51 -9.09
CA LYS A 695 16.70 8.39 -8.98
C LYS A 695 15.62 7.75 -8.14
N ALA A 696 14.96 8.56 -7.33
CA ALA A 696 13.84 8.13 -6.52
C ALA A 696 12.87 9.29 -6.25
N THR A 697 11.63 8.94 -5.90
CA THR A 697 10.61 9.88 -5.46
C THR A 697 9.85 9.29 -4.28
N GLY A 698 9.66 10.07 -3.23
CA GLY A 698 9.07 9.66 -1.96
C GLY A 698 10.06 9.13 -0.93
N TYR A 699 9.51 8.68 0.19
CA TYR A 699 10.21 8.31 1.41
C TYR A 699 9.84 6.89 1.84
N ASP A 700 10.77 6.19 2.48
CA ASP A 700 10.45 4.95 3.19
C ASP A 700 9.95 5.28 4.61
N PRO A 701 8.74 4.85 5.01
CA PRO A 701 8.16 5.22 6.31
C PRO A 701 8.94 4.65 7.50
N THR A 702 9.45 3.43 7.38
CA THR A 702 10.28 2.81 8.42
C THR A 702 11.58 3.58 8.61
N PHE A 703 12.19 4.01 7.50
CA PHE A 703 13.33 4.92 7.53
C PHE A 703 12.96 6.25 8.22
N MET A 704 11.90 6.93 7.78
CA MET A 704 11.56 8.26 8.26
C MET A 704 11.21 8.28 9.75
N ASN A 705 10.49 7.27 10.24
CA ASN A 705 10.20 7.14 11.67
C ASN A 705 11.48 7.01 12.49
N SER A 706 12.44 6.23 12.03
CA SER A 706 13.73 6.01 12.72
C SER A 706 14.67 7.22 12.58
N TYR A 707 14.67 7.86 11.41
CA TYR A 707 15.40 9.09 11.12
C TYR A 707 14.94 10.22 12.03
N ASN A 708 13.63 10.42 12.19
CA ASN A 708 13.08 11.49 13.02
C ASN A 708 13.48 11.34 14.49
N VAL A 709 13.61 10.11 14.99
CA VAL A 709 14.13 9.83 16.34
C VAL A 709 15.57 10.32 16.45
N LEU A 710 16.47 9.92 15.54
CA LEU A 710 17.88 10.36 15.58
C LEU A 710 18.03 11.87 15.37
N ASP A 711 17.27 12.44 14.43
CA ASP A 711 17.26 13.87 14.14
C ASP A 711 16.78 14.70 15.34
N SER A 712 15.88 14.14 16.14
CA SER A 712 15.33 14.79 17.33
C SER A 712 16.10 14.46 18.63
N MET A 713 17.15 13.63 18.59
CA MET A 713 17.95 13.30 19.78
C MET A 713 18.37 14.55 20.58
N PRO A 714 18.85 15.65 19.96
CA PRO A 714 19.16 16.87 20.72
C PRO A 714 17.97 17.46 21.47
N ASN A 715 16.77 17.39 20.89
CA ASN A 715 15.55 17.97 21.46
C ASN A 715 14.95 17.11 22.59
N ILE A 716 15.19 15.79 22.57
CA ILE A 716 14.68 14.86 23.58
C ILE A 716 15.74 14.43 24.59
N THR A 717 16.95 15.00 24.52
CA THR A 717 18.01 14.80 25.52
C THR A 717 17.96 15.91 26.57
N GLU A 718 17.63 15.54 27.80
CA GLU A 718 17.64 16.41 28.97
C GLU A 718 18.96 16.28 29.73
N ILE A 719 19.61 17.41 30.00
CA ILE A 719 20.84 17.46 30.81
C ILE A 719 20.46 17.72 32.26
N ALA A 720 20.58 16.70 33.09
CA ALA A 720 20.31 16.81 34.52
C ALA A 720 21.50 17.44 35.26
N GLU A 721 21.20 18.46 36.08
CA GLU A 721 22.14 19.03 37.02
C GLU A 721 22.32 18.08 38.22
N GLY A 722 23.57 17.77 38.59
CA GLY A 722 23.94 16.84 39.68
C GLY A 722 24.81 15.65 39.23
N ASN A 723 25.20 14.82 40.20
CA ASN A 723 26.22 13.77 40.04
C ASN A 723 25.68 12.33 39.91
N LYS A 724 24.35 12.15 39.78
CA LYS A 724 23.76 10.82 39.63
C LYS A 724 24.12 10.25 38.26
N ASN A 725 24.78 9.09 38.24
CA ASN A 725 25.15 8.42 36.99
C ASN A 725 23.92 8.01 36.18
N THR A 726 24.04 7.93 34.86
CA THR A 726 22.93 7.56 33.96
C THR A 726 23.30 6.39 33.04
N PHE A 727 22.31 5.56 32.72
CA PHE A 727 22.43 4.51 31.71
C PHE A 727 21.29 4.62 30.71
N LEU A 728 21.64 4.71 29.43
CA LEU A 728 20.70 4.70 28.31
C LEU A 728 20.95 3.48 27.42
N MET A 729 19.92 2.64 27.26
CA MET A 729 19.88 1.59 26.23
C MET A 729 18.81 1.94 25.21
N MET A 730 19.17 2.05 23.94
CA MET A 730 18.19 2.31 22.87
C MET A 730 18.44 1.47 21.63
N SER A 731 17.39 1.18 20.87
CA SER A 731 17.50 0.66 19.50
C SER A 731 17.00 1.69 18.46
N ASN A 732 17.48 1.58 17.23
CA ASN A 732 17.04 2.39 16.11
C ASN A 732 17.12 1.62 14.78
N ASP A 733 16.05 1.65 14.01
CA ASP A 733 15.92 0.83 12.79
C ASP A 733 16.25 1.59 11.50
N MET A 734 16.89 2.76 11.57
CA MET A 734 17.10 3.59 10.37
C MET A 734 17.89 2.85 9.26
N THR A 735 18.79 1.95 9.63
CA THR A 735 19.55 1.13 8.67
C THR A 735 18.83 -0.14 8.21
N HIS A 736 17.66 -0.46 8.78
CA HIS A 736 16.79 -1.57 8.39
C HIS A 736 15.85 -1.23 7.23
N GLY A 737 15.40 0.03 7.10
CA GLY A 737 14.54 0.53 6.00
C GLY A 737 15.34 1.24 4.91
N PRO A 738 16.08 0.54 4.02
CA PRO A 738 17.06 1.19 3.18
C PRO A 738 16.39 1.93 2.01
N MET A 739 16.66 3.24 1.86
CA MET A 739 16.13 4.10 0.80
C MET A 739 17.23 4.89 0.08
N ILE A 740 16.95 5.41 -1.13
CA ILE A 740 17.86 6.30 -1.85
C ILE A 740 17.72 7.70 -1.24
N LEU A 741 18.85 8.26 -0.81
CA LEU A 741 18.99 9.62 -0.27
C LEU A 741 19.67 10.54 -1.26
N GLN A 742 19.43 11.85 -1.16
CA GLN A 742 20.06 12.84 -2.03
C GLN A 742 21.56 12.95 -1.72
N GLU A 743 22.40 12.69 -2.71
CA GLU A 743 23.86 12.86 -2.61
C GLU A 743 24.27 14.27 -3.07
N PRO A 744 25.35 14.85 -2.52
CA PRO A 744 26.30 14.29 -1.54
C PRO A 744 25.93 14.47 -0.05
N GLU A 745 24.77 15.04 0.27
CA GLU A 745 24.37 15.33 1.65
C GLU A 745 23.92 14.07 2.41
N TYR A 746 23.44 13.06 1.69
CA TYR A 746 22.83 11.84 2.21
C TYR A 746 21.63 12.10 3.12
N MET A 747 20.83 13.13 2.78
CA MET A 747 19.63 13.48 3.52
C MET A 747 18.36 13.09 2.75
N PRO A 748 17.23 12.89 3.45
CA PRO A 748 15.94 12.67 2.80
C PRO A 748 15.57 13.85 1.89
N ALA A 749 15.12 13.54 0.69
CA ALA A 749 14.54 14.50 -0.24
C ALA A 749 13.36 13.87 -0.95
N GLU A 750 12.34 14.67 -1.23
CA GLU A 750 11.11 14.18 -1.87
C GLU A 750 11.40 13.62 -3.27
N THR A 751 12.25 14.30 -4.02
CA THR A 751 12.76 13.83 -5.33
C THR A 751 14.27 13.81 -5.28
N VAL A 752 14.84 12.65 -5.59
CA VAL A 752 16.28 12.41 -5.62
C VAL A 752 16.74 12.21 -7.05
N ASP A 753 17.80 12.94 -7.45
CA ASP A 753 18.53 12.66 -8.69
C ASP A 753 20.04 12.72 -8.45
N ASN A 754 20.63 11.53 -8.30
CA ASN A 754 22.05 11.33 -8.09
C ASN A 754 22.80 10.99 -9.38
N THR A 755 22.17 11.08 -10.56
CA THR A 755 22.75 10.58 -11.83
C THR A 755 24.14 11.14 -12.11
N LYS A 756 24.35 12.43 -11.82
CA LYS A 756 25.65 13.09 -11.99
C LYS A 756 26.66 12.55 -10.97
N PHE A 757 26.28 12.53 -9.69
CA PHE A 757 27.15 12.11 -8.61
C PHE A 757 27.58 10.64 -8.77
N ASP A 758 26.63 9.74 -9.06
CA ASP A 758 26.88 8.33 -9.32
C ASP A 758 27.79 8.09 -10.52
N LYS A 759 27.69 8.92 -11.56
CA LYS A 759 28.55 8.83 -12.74
C LYS A 759 30.01 9.14 -12.39
N GLU A 760 30.23 10.09 -11.49
CA GLU A 760 31.55 10.52 -11.02
C GLU A 760 32.10 9.56 -9.94
N HIS A 761 31.22 8.97 -9.13
CA HIS A 761 31.56 8.17 -7.95
C HIS A 761 31.18 6.68 -8.06
N LYS A 762 31.17 6.10 -9.26
CA LYS A 762 30.83 4.67 -9.51
C LYS A 762 31.54 3.65 -8.61
N THR A 763 32.64 4.02 -7.97
CA THR A 763 33.37 3.18 -7.04
C THR A 763 33.83 4.03 -5.86
N ARG A 764 33.42 3.64 -4.66
CA ARG A 764 33.94 4.22 -3.41
C ARG A 764 35.25 3.54 -3.03
N LYS A 765 36.16 4.31 -2.46
CA LYS A 765 37.46 3.83 -1.99
C LYS A 765 37.50 3.95 -0.48
N SER A 766 38.18 3.02 0.16
CA SER A 766 38.58 3.15 1.57
C SER A 766 40.05 3.57 1.66
N MET A 767 40.46 4.05 2.83
CA MET A 767 41.86 4.46 3.09
C MET A 767 42.90 3.36 2.82
N ASP A 768 42.54 2.09 3.04
CA ASP A 768 43.42 0.94 2.78
C ASP A 768 43.39 0.45 1.32
N GLY A 769 42.77 1.23 0.42
CA GLY A 769 42.76 0.99 -1.02
C GLY A 769 41.73 -0.04 -1.51
N ARG A 770 40.86 -0.57 -0.62
CA ARG A 770 39.71 -1.38 -1.07
C ARG A 770 38.77 -0.53 -1.92
N LYS A 771 37.98 -1.21 -2.74
CA LYS A 771 37.04 -0.61 -3.69
C LYS A 771 35.66 -1.23 -3.52
N LEU A 772 34.65 -0.39 -3.30
CA LEU A 772 33.24 -0.76 -3.24
C LEU A 772 32.54 -0.28 -4.51
N LYS A 773 31.90 -1.18 -5.25
CA LYS A 773 31.27 -0.83 -6.54
C LYS A 773 29.80 -0.50 -6.33
N MET A 774 29.43 0.75 -6.60
CA MET A 774 28.04 1.23 -6.50
C MET A 774 27.24 0.82 -7.74
N LYS A 775 27.00 -0.49 -7.89
CA LYS A 775 26.32 -1.07 -9.07
C LYS A 775 25.07 -1.87 -8.73
N ARG A 776 24.99 -2.39 -7.52
CA ARG A 776 23.83 -3.16 -7.05
C ARG A 776 22.96 -2.25 -6.21
N MET A 777 21.65 -2.34 -6.41
CA MET A 777 20.68 -1.57 -5.64
C MET A 777 20.92 -1.73 -4.13
N ASN A 778 21.01 -2.96 -3.61
CA ASN A 778 21.22 -3.19 -2.18
C ASN A 778 22.48 -2.52 -1.63
N THR A 779 23.58 -2.55 -2.38
CA THR A 779 24.83 -1.88 -2.00
C THR A 779 24.64 -0.38 -1.91
N VAL A 780 23.93 0.22 -2.88
CA VAL A 780 23.59 1.66 -2.88
C VAL A 780 22.71 2.01 -1.70
N LEU A 781 21.57 1.32 -1.53
CA LEU A 781 20.60 1.66 -0.49
C LEU A 781 21.21 1.56 0.92
N HIS A 782 21.92 0.47 1.23
CA HIS A 782 22.56 0.32 2.54
C HIS A 782 23.68 1.33 2.74
N TYR A 783 24.44 1.70 1.70
CA TYR A 783 25.46 2.74 1.82
C TYR A 783 24.85 4.09 2.20
N HIS A 784 23.75 4.49 1.54
CA HIS A 784 23.09 5.77 1.81
C HIS A 784 22.58 5.85 3.24
N VAL A 785 21.86 4.83 3.72
CA VAL A 785 21.29 4.86 5.08
C VAL A 785 22.36 4.71 6.17
N ASN A 786 23.44 3.95 5.93
CA ASN A 786 24.57 3.87 6.88
C ASN A 786 25.32 5.21 6.96
N MET A 787 25.53 5.89 5.83
CA MET A 787 26.10 7.24 5.78
C MET A 787 25.23 8.24 6.55
N CYS A 788 23.92 8.24 6.31
CA CYS A 788 22.97 9.09 7.04
C CYS A 788 22.99 8.82 8.55
N ALA A 789 23.06 7.56 8.97
CA ALA A 789 23.20 7.17 10.39
C ALA A 789 24.41 7.79 11.05
N MET A 790 25.58 7.71 10.39
CA MET A 790 26.78 8.33 10.93
C MET A 790 26.66 9.85 11.00
N ILE A 791 26.04 10.49 10.01
CA ILE A 791 25.83 11.95 10.04
C ILE A 791 24.93 12.35 11.22
N LYS A 792 23.81 11.66 11.43
CA LYS A 792 22.86 11.99 12.52
C LYS A 792 23.40 11.71 13.91
N LEU A 793 24.09 10.58 14.10
CA LEU A 793 24.79 10.30 15.35
C LEU A 793 25.88 11.36 15.61
N GLY A 794 26.64 11.74 14.57
CA GLY A 794 27.64 12.80 14.67
C GLY A 794 27.05 14.15 15.07
N GLN A 795 25.86 14.51 14.58
CA GLN A 795 25.15 15.74 14.98
C GLN A 795 24.74 15.71 16.46
N TRP A 796 24.25 14.56 16.95
CA TRP A 796 23.97 14.41 18.37
C TRP A 796 25.24 14.49 19.23
N PHE A 797 26.35 13.92 18.77
CA PHE A 797 27.64 14.04 19.46
C PHE A 797 28.15 15.47 19.55
N ASP A 798 27.94 16.29 18.52
CA ASP A 798 28.25 17.72 18.59
C ASP A 798 27.40 18.41 19.65
N TYR A 799 26.10 18.12 19.71
CA TYR A 799 25.23 18.61 20.79
C TYR A 799 25.73 18.21 22.18
N LEU A 800 26.14 16.94 22.38
CA LEU A 800 26.71 16.50 23.66
C LEU A 800 28.00 17.27 24.03
N ARG A 801 28.83 17.63 23.04
CA ARG A 801 30.01 18.48 23.28
C ARG A 801 29.61 19.89 23.66
N GLU A 802 28.63 20.48 22.98
CA GLU A 802 28.09 21.82 23.28
C GLU A 802 27.51 21.89 24.69
N GLN A 803 26.85 20.82 25.15
CA GLN A 803 26.31 20.71 26.51
C GLN A 803 27.36 20.34 27.58
N GLY A 804 28.61 20.08 27.18
CA GLY A 804 29.68 19.72 28.10
C GLY A 804 29.58 18.32 28.69
N VAL A 805 28.74 17.44 28.13
CA VAL A 805 28.53 16.07 28.63
C VAL A 805 29.16 15.00 27.73
N TYR A 806 29.88 15.39 26.69
CA TYR A 806 30.51 14.39 25.83
C TYR A 806 31.55 13.61 26.62
N ASP A 807 32.52 14.27 27.28
CA ASP A 807 33.70 13.61 27.84
C ASP A 807 33.40 12.66 29.02
N ASN A 808 32.38 12.96 29.83
CA ASN A 808 31.88 12.07 30.90
C ASN A 808 30.88 11.00 30.41
N THR A 809 30.69 10.86 29.09
CA THR A 809 29.82 9.85 28.48
C THR A 809 30.61 8.78 27.74
N LYS A 810 30.44 7.52 28.17
CA LYS A 810 30.84 6.32 27.41
C LYS A 810 29.74 5.98 26.43
N ILE A 811 30.09 5.83 25.14
CA ILE A 811 29.11 5.57 24.07
C ILE A 811 29.50 4.31 23.31
N ILE A 812 28.56 3.38 23.19
CA ILE A 812 28.70 2.13 22.45
C ILE A 812 27.65 2.11 21.34
N ILE A 813 28.08 2.10 20.08
CA ILE A 813 27.20 1.88 18.94
C ILE A 813 27.46 0.48 18.41
N VAL A 814 26.42 -0.33 18.34
CA VAL A 814 26.53 -1.74 17.91
C VAL A 814 25.42 -2.07 16.94
N SER A 815 25.62 -3.03 16.02
CA SER A 815 24.51 -3.66 15.31
C SER A 815 24.29 -5.11 15.73
N ASP A 816 23.03 -5.52 15.71
CA ASP A 816 22.61 -6.90 15.94
C ASP A 816 23.12 -7.84 14.84
N HIS A 817 23.10 -7.38 13.60
CA HIS A 817 23.67 -8.05 12.43
C HIS A 817 23.92 -7.06 11.28
N ALA A 818 24.36 -7.57 10.12
CA ALA A 818 24.52 -6.79 8.90
C ALA A 818 23.72 -7.39 7.74
N TRP A 819 23.89 -6.89 6.51
CA TRP A 819 23.14 -7.37 5.35
C TRP A 819 24.03 -7.96 4.25
N LYS A 820 23.43 -8.80 3.41
CA LYS A 820 24.08 -9.40 2.24
C LYS A 820 24.38 -8.34 1.18
N LEU A 821 25.65 -7.98 1.03
CA LEU A 821 26.09 -7.01 0.02
C LEU A 821 26.44 -7.67 -1.32
N ARG A 822 26.92 -8.92 -1.28
CA ARG A 822 27.38 -9.71 -2.44
C ARG A 822 28.43 -9.00 -3.29
N GLU A 823 29.25 -8.17 -2.64
CA GLU A 823 30.27 -7.34 -3.29
C GLU A 823 31.54 -8.13 -3.60
N ASN A 824 31.88 -9.14 -2.78
CA ASN A 824 33.11 -9.90 -2.92
C ASN A 824 32.86 -11.41 -2.95
N LYS A 825 33.12 -12.05 -4.09
CA LYS A 825 32.98 -13.51 -4.25
C LYS A 825 33.86 -14.33 -3.28
N LYS A 826 34.95 -13.76 -2.77
CA LYS A 826 35.81 -14.42 -1.77
C LYS A 826 35.14 -14.53 -0.39
N LEU A 827 34.12 -13.70 -0.13
CA LEU A 827 33.33 -13.69 1.11
C LEU A 827 32.04 -14.50 0.99
N ILE A 828 31.89 -15.28 -0.08
CA ILE A 828 30.73 -16.15 -0.29
C ILE A 828 31.10 -17.60 0.05
N LEU A 829 30.40 -18.15 1.04
CA LEU A 829 30.44 -19.57 1.38
C LEU A 829 29.46 -20.32 0.46
N LYS A 830 29.89 -21.51 0.01
CA LYS A 830 29.09 -22.37 -0.86
C LYS A 830 28.91 -23.71 -0.15
N VAL A 831 27.68 -24.01 0.21
CA VAL A 831 27.33 -25.23 0.95
C VAL A 831 26.36 -26.06 0.14
N GLN A 832 26.60 -27.37 0.10
CA GLN A 832 25.68 -28.32 -0.52
C GLN A 832 24.44 -28.48 0.36
N ARG A 833 23.24 -28.35 -0.20
CA ARG A 833 22.01 -28.51 0.61
C ARG A 833 21.83 -29.98 1.04
N PRO A 834 21.56 -30.26 2.33
CA PRO A 834 21.41 -31.63 2.82
C PRO A 834 20.14 -32.35 2.33
N TYR A 835 19.08 -31.61 1.94
CA TYR A 835 17.73 -32.19 1.67
C TYR A 835 17.27 -32.15 0.20
N LYS A 836 18.16 -31.90 -0.78
CA LYS A 836 17.80 -31.90 -2.21
C LYS A 836 18.78 -32.76 -3.01
N GLN A 837 18.27 -33.49 -4.01
CA GLN A 837 19.06 -34.29 -4.96
C GLN A 837 20.32 -33.54 -5.41
N GLU A 838 21.39 -34.32 -5.61
CA GLU A 838 22.74 -33.87 -5.95
C GLU A 838 22.72 -32.72 -6.97
N LYS A 839 23.41 -31.61 -6.63
CA LYS A 839 23.67 -30.36 -7.39
C LYS A 839 23.05 -29.05 -6.87
N SER A 840 22.21 -29.03 -5.83
CA SER A 840 21.74 -27.73 -5.30
C SER A 840 22.71 -27.10 -4.28
N ILE A 841 23.48 -26.10 -4.71
CA ILE A 841 24.39 -25.30 -3.86
C ILE A 841 23.63 -24.09 -3.28
N LYS A 842 23.81 -23.83 -1.98
CA LYS A 842 23.35 -22.60 -1.31
C LYS A 842 24.56 -21.68 -1.09
N GLU A 843 24.39 -20.40 -1.41
CA GLU A 843 25.39 -19.36 -1.18
C GLU A 843 25.02 -18.55 0.08
N PHE A 844 26.01 -18.30 0.94
CA PHE A 844 25.91 -17.50 2.17
C PHE A 844 26.93 -16.37 2.09
N ASP A 845 26.52 -15.16 2.44
CA ASP A 845 27.42 -14.01 2.42
C ASP A 845 27.95 -13.77 3.82
N MET A 846 29.27 -13.92 4.00
CA MET A 846 29.93 -13.74 5.31
C MET A 846 29.73 -12.33 5.86
N LEU A 847 29.45 -11.35 5.00
CA LEU A 847 29.18 -9.97 5.41
C LEU A 847 27.85 -9.81 6.18
N GLU A 848 26.93 -10.78 6.09
CA GLU A 848 25.71 -10.78 6.90
C GLU A 848 26.00 -10.84 8.42
N TYR A 849 27.19 -11.34 8.79
CA TYR A 849 27.64 -11.45 10.18
C TYR A 849 28.56 -10.32 10.63
N ASN A 850 29.06 -9.48 9.72
CA ASN A 850 29.97 -8.39 10.07
C ASN A 850 29.19 -7.15 10.54
N CYS A 851 28.77 -7.20 11.80
CA CYS A 851 28.12 -6.09 12.47
C CYS A 851 29.09 -4.94 12.80
N VAL A 852 28.53 -3.82 13.22
CA VAL A 852 29.26 -2.64 13.68
C VAL A 852 29.53 -2.75 15.19
N LEU A 853 30.70 -2.29 15.62
CA LEU A 853 30.97 -1.93 17.00
C LEU A 853 31.89 -0.71 17.04
N PHE A 854 31.34 0.41 17.51
CA PHE A 854 32.07 1.59 17.89
C PHE A 854 32.03 1.74 19.41
N VAL A 855 33.18 2.03 20.02
CA VAL A 855 33.26 2.28 21.47
C VAL A 855 34.04 3.57 21.68
N LYS A 856 33.43 4.51 22.40
CA LYS A 856 34.11 5.70 22.91
C LYS A 856 34.08 5.64 24.43
N ASP A 857 35.26 5.57 25.02
CA ASP A 857 35.42 5.54 26.48
C ASP A 857 35.37 6.96 27.08
N PHE A 858 35.28 7.04 28.41
CA PHE A 858 35.34 8.32 29.12
C PHE A 858 36.64 9.05 28.79
N ASN A 859 36.53 10.35 28.51
CA ASN A 859 37.66 11.23 28.19
C ASN A 859 38.54 10.78 26.98
N ALA A 860 38.12 9.76 26.22
CA ALA A 860 38.86 9.29 25.06
C ALA A 860 38.90 10.38 23.97
N LYS A 861 40.03 10.49 23.29
CA LYS A 861 40.28 11.44 22.20
C LYS A 861 40.87 10.73 21.00
N GLY A 862 40.65 11.29 19.81
CA GLY A 862 41.07 10.74 18.52
C GLY A 862 40.15 9.62 18.03
N PHE A 863 40.03 9.49 16.71
CA PHE A 863 39.22 8.45 16.08
C PHE A 863 40.10 7.32 15.54
N THR A 864 39.87 6.09 16.01
CA THR A 864 40.56 4.88 15.54
C THR A 864 39.65 4.08 14.61
N PHE A 865 40.04 3.91 13.34
CA PHE A 865 39.13 3.42 12.29
C PHE A 865 39.45 2.03 11.71
N ASP A 866 40.56 1.38 12.09
CA ASP A 866 40.98 0.08 11.55
C ASP A 866 41.50 -0.85 12.66
N ASP A 867 40.87 -0.82 13.83
CA ASP A 867 41.19 -1.80 14.87
C ASP A 867 40.72 -3.18 14.43
N LYS A 868 41.67 -4.12 14.30
CA LYS A 868 41.45 -5.49 13.82
C LYS A 868 41.26 -6.49 14.95
N THR A 869 41.20 -6.02 16.20
CA THR A 869 40.90 -6.84 17.36
C THR A 869 39.58 -7.57 17.13
N PHE A 870 39.57 -8.87 17.43
CA PHE A 870 38.38 -9.68 17.28
C PHE A 870 37.38 -9.34 18.40
N MET A 871 36.21 -8.88 17.98
CA MET A 871 35.11 -8.52 18.87
C MET A 871 33.85 -9.26 18.45
N THR A 872 32.91 -9.39 19.36
CA THR A 872 31.55 -9.83 19.06
C THR A 872 30.55 -8.79 19.56
N ASN A 873 29.34 -8.77 19.00
CA ASN A 873 28.28 -7.94 19.58
C ASN A 873 27.91 -8.38 21.01
N ALA A 874 28.24 -9.60 21.43
CA ALA A 874 28.06 -10.09 22.79
C ALA A 874 29.12 -9.57 23.80
N ASP A 875 30.13 -8.82 23.33
CA ASP A 875 31.05 -8.10 24.21
C ASP A 875 30.41 -6.83 24.82
N VAL A 876 29.27 -6.37 24.31
CA VAL A 876 28.66 -5.08 24.69
C VAL A 876 28.41 -4.95 26.19
N PRO A 877 27.82 -5.94 26.91
CA PRO A 877 27.64 -5.81 28.35
C PRO A 877 28.97 -5.68 29.09
N THR A 878 29.98 -6.47 28.74
CA THR A 878 31.32 -6.36 29.35
C THR A 878 31.93 -4.98 29.12
N ILE A 879 31.80 -4.41 27.92
CA ILE A 879 32.31 -3.07 27.59
C ILE A 879 31.55 -1.98 28.36
N ALA A 880 30.23 -2.11 28.48
CA ALA A 880 29.38 -1.14 29.18
C ALA A 880 29.72 -1.05 30.67
N PHE A 881 30.00 -2.18 31.31
CA PHE A 881 30.35 -2.24 32.73
C PHE A 881 31.82 -1.91 33.03
N LYS A 882 32.70 -2.01 32.04
CA LYS A 882 34.14 -1.83 32.23
C LYS A 882 34.45 -0.43 32.80
N ASP A 883 35.17 -0.41 33.92
CA ASP A 883 35.56 0.78 34.67
C ASP A 883 34.35 1.57 35.22
N VAL A 884 33.20 0.91 35.36
CA VAL A 884 31.93 1.48 35.87
C VAL A 884 31.31 0.61 36.97
N ILE A 885 31.28 -0.71 36.78
CA ILE A 885 30.78 -1.68 37.75
C ILE A 885 31.84 -2.76 37.96
N ASP A 886 32.28 -2.95 39.20
CA ASP A 886 33.27 -3.96 39.56
C ASP A 886 32.65 -5.36 39.58
N ASN A 887 33.33 -6.32 38.94
CA ASN A 887 32.92 -7.74 38.88
C ASN A 887 31.44 -7.95 38.52
N PRO A 888 30.96 -7.41 37.39
CA PRO A 888 29.54 -7.47 37.05
C PRO A 888 29.10 -8.93 36.89
N THR A 889 27.96 -9.27 37.51
CA THR A 889 27.31 -10.56 37.36
C THR A 889 25.95 -10.41 36.71
N ASN A 890 25.54 -11.43 35.97
CA ASN A 890 24.19 -11.51 35.43
C ASN A 890 23.19 -11.62 36.61
N PRO A 891 22.23 -10.68 36.75
CA PRO A 891 21.34 -10.63 37.91
C PRO A 891 20.36 -11.82 37.98
N PHE A 892 20.22 -12.58 36.89
CA PHE A 892 19.32 -13.73 36.80
C PHE A 892 20.02 -15.08 37.02
N THR A 893 21.31 -15.17 36.68
CA THR A 893 22.07 -16.43 36.76
C THR A 893 23.20 -16.42 37.79
N GLY A 894 23.62 -15.24 38.24
CA GLY A 894 24.75 -15.02 39.16
C GLY A 894 26.13 -15.23 38.54
N LYS A 895 26.23 -15.54 37.24
CA LYS A 895 27.52 -15.75 36.57
C LYS A 895 28.20 -14.42 36.23
N ALA A 896 29.52 -14.43 36.23
CA ALA A 896 30.32 -13.28 35.82
C ALA A 896 30.06 -12.91 34.35
N ILE A 897 29.91 -11.60 34.10
CA ILE A 897 29.80 -11.04 32.76
C ILE A 897 31.20 -10.66 32.29
N ASN A 898 31.74 -11.41 31.34
CA ASN A 898 33.07 -11.18 30.78
C ASN A 898 33.14 -11.60 29.30
N SER A 899 34.28 -11.31 28.68
CA SER A 899 34.57 -11.63 27.28
C SER A 899 35.36 -12.93 27.08
N ASP A 900 35.44 -13.81 28.08
CA ASP A 900 36.28 -15.02 27.98
C ASP A 900 35.73 -16.02 26.95
N TYR A 901 34.41 -16.03 26.74
CA TYR A 901 33.76 -16.95 25.81
C TYR A 901 34.34 -16.85 24.40
N LYS A 902 34.64 -15.65 23.89
CA LYS A 902 35.20 -15.49 22.55
C LYS A 902 36.64 -15.98 22.40
N ASN A 903 37.32 -16.31 23.50
CA ASN A 903 38.69 -16.82 23.49
C ASN A 903 38.78 -18.32 23.16
N GLN A 904 37.67 -19.05 23.19
CA GLN A 904 37.60 -20.45 22.76
C GLN A 904 38.19 -20.69 21.37
N ASP A 905 38.75 -21.88 21.09
CA ASP A 905 39.40 -22.19 19.81
C ASP A 905 38.49 -21.97 18.58
N SER A 906 37.19 -22.12 18.77
CA SER A 906 36.19 -21.84 17.76
C SER A 906 34.86 -21.36 18.33
N LEU A 907 34.08 -20.66 17.51
CA LEU A 907 32.74 -20.19 17.84
C LEU A 907 31.72 -20.75 16.86
N GLU A 908 30.57 -21.18 17.35
CA GLU A 908 29.49 -21.68 16.50
C GLU A 908 28.45 -20.58 16.26
N LEU A 909 28.06 -20.42 15.00
CA LEU A 909 27.23 -19.35 14.50
C LEU A 909 26.06 -19.98 13.76
N ILE A 910 24.84 -19.56 14.11
CA ILE A 910 23.66 -19.99 13.37
C ILE A 910 23.44 -19.06 12.18
N TRP A 911 22.99 -19.59 11.05
CA TRP A 911 22.41 -18.73 10.01
C TRP A 911 21.09 -18.19 10.52
N GLY A 912 20.06 -19.02 10.64
CA GLY A 912 18.79 -18.59 11.23
C GLY A 912 17.93 -17.82 10.23
N ARG A 913 17.26 -18.56 9.35
CA ARG A 913 16.35 -18.06 8.30
C ARG A 913 15.03 -17.57 8.85
N VAL A 914 14.60 -18.11 9.98
CA VAL A 914 13.27 -17.86 10.55
C VAL A 914 13.38 -16.69 11.52
N TRP A 915 13.27 -15.49 10.94
CA TRP A 915 13.25 -14.23 11.68
C TRP A 915 11.94 -14.00 12.43
N ASP A 916 10.85 -14.59 11.92
CA ASP A 916 9.51 -14.48 12.46
C ASP A 916 9.43 -15.11 13.86
N THR A 917 9.27 -14.25 14.87
CA THR A 917 9.21 -14.62 16.29
C THR A 917 7.96 -15.40 16.66
N GLU A 918 6.87 -15.32 15.89
CA GLU A 918 5.68 -16.17 16.12
C GLU A 918 5.99 -17.63 15.75
N LYS A 919 6.82 -17.85 14.71
CA LYS A 919 7.23 -19.19 14.28
C LYS A 919 8.40 -19.73 15.10
N ASN A 920 9.34 -18.87 15.48
CA ASN A 920 10.55 -19.25 16.20
C ASN A 920 10.42 -18.93 17.71
N ASN A 921 9.34 -19.43 18.34
CA ASN A 921 8.96 -19.15 19.74
C ASN A 921 9.00 -20.39 20.66
N GLY A 922 9.76 -21.41 20.27
CA GLY A 922 9.92 -22.63 21.06
C GLY A 922 10.83 -22.41 22.29
N ASN A 923 11.37 -23.51 22.81
CA ASN A 923 12.41 -23.44 23.85
C ASN A 923 13.82 -23.32 23.25
N THR A 924 14.01 -23.86 22.05
CA THR A 924 15.24 -23.74 21.26
C THR A 924 14.93 -23.13 19.91
N PHE A 925 15.94 -22.55 19.28
CA PHE A 925 15.84 -22.06 17.92
C PHE A 925 15.49 -23.20 16.96
N VAL A 926 14.67 -22.90 15.95
CA VAL A 926 14.33 -23.88 14.91
C VAL A 926 15.57 -24.35 14.13
N PRO A 927 15.61 -25.62 13.67
CA PRO A 927 16.76 -26.18 12.95
C PRO A 927 17.21 -25.35 11.75
N ASP A 928 18.52 -25.07 11.65
CA ASP A 928 19.09 -24.33 10.52
C ASP A 928 20.56 -24.66 10.22
N PHE A 929 21.15 -23.98 9.23
CA PHE A 929 22.57 -24.10 8.90
C PHE A 929 23.44 -23.49 10.01
N TRP A 930 24.42 -24.24 10.47
CA TRP A 930 25.43 -23.81 11.44
C TRP A 930 26.81 -23.73 10.82
N PHE A 931 27.57 -22.74 11.28
CA PHE A 931 28.94 -22.51 10.89
C PHE A 931 29.84 -22.46 12.13
N ARG A 932 31.09 -22.84 11.95
CA ARG A 932 32.15 -22.67 12.93
C ARG A 932 33.14 -21.63 12.43
N LEU A 933 33.46 -20.66 13.27
CA LEU A 933 34.52 -19.68 13.06
C LEU A 933 35.74 -20.07 13.90
N SER A 934 36.88 -20.33 13.27
CA SER A 934 38.11 -20.80 13.92
C SER A 934 39.36 -20.05 13.43
N GLY A 935 40.54 -20.49 13.87
CA GLY A 935 41.82 -19.90 13.47
C GLY A 935 42.04 -18.52 14.11
N ASP A 936 42.41 -17.51 13.31
CA ASP A 936 42.57 -16.13 13.79
C ASP A 936 41.24 -15.37 13.93
N LYS A 937 40.10 -16.06 13.72
CA LYS A 937 38.73 -15.53 13.84
C LYS A 937 38.47 -14.25 13.03
N ASN A 938 39.28 -14.00 12.00
CA ASN A 938 39.02 -12.91 11.08
C ASN A 938 37.79 -13.23 10.22
N VAL A 939 36.71 -12.47 10.40
CA VAL A 939 35.41 -12.71 9.75
C VAL A 939 35.48 -12.55 8.23
N HIS A 940 36.50 -11.87 7.71
CA HIS A 940 36.70 -11.61 6.29
C HIS A 940 37.57 -12.67 5.60
N LYS A 941 38.03 -13.70 6.33
CA LYS A 941 38.84 -14.80 5.77
C LYS A 941 38.00 -16.07 5.64
N LYS A 942 37.62 -16.42 4.42
CA LYS A 942 36.83 -17.64 4.12
C LYS A 942 37.39 -18.92 4.73
N LYS A 943 38.71 -19.04 4.86
CA LYS A 943 39.37 -20.22 5.46
C LYS A 943 39.04 -20.44 6.94
N ASN A 944 38.55 -19.40 7.64
CA ASN A 944 38.19 -19.48 9.05
C ASN A 944 36.76 -19.99 9.25
N TRP A 945 35.98 -20.12 8.17
CA TRP A 945 34.59 -20.52 8.21
C TRP A 945 34.45 -21.96 7.75
N GLU A 946 33.88 -22.78 8.63
CA GLU A 946 33.57 -24.18 8.37
C GLU A 946 32.06 -24.38 8.48
N PHE A 947 31.44 -25.07 7.52
CA PHE A 947 30.05 -25.49 7.65
C PHE A 947 30.00 -26.78 8.47
N ILE A 948 29.29 -26.77 9.60
CA ILE A 948 29.30 -27.89 10.56
C ILE A 948 28.02 -28.72 10.55
N GLY A 949 26.93 -28.23 9.96
CA GLY A 949 25.72 -29.05 9.79
C GLY A 949 24.42 -28.26 9.68
N TYR A 950 23.34 -29.02 9.51
CA TYR A 950 21.98 -28.52 9.63
C TYR A 950 21.30 -29.27 10.77
N TYR A 951 20.98 -28.57 11.85
CA TYR A 951 20.36 -29.14 13.04
C TYR A 951 19.58 -28.11 13.83
#